data_AF-A0A523GLC0-F1
#
_entry.id   AF-A0A523GLC0-F1
#
_cell.length_a   1.000
_cell.length_b   1.000
_cell.length_c   1.000
_cell.angle_alpha   90.00
_cell.angle_beta   90.00
_cell.angle_gamma   90.00
#
_symmetry.space_group_name_H-M   'P 1'
#
loop_
_entity.id
_entity.type
_entity.pdbx_description
1 polymer ?
#
loop_
_entity_poly.entity_id
_entity_poly.type
_entity_poly.pdbx_seq_one_letter_code
_entity_poly.pdbx_strand_id
1 'polypeptide(L)'
;MKLTFSLLLLVLLFAQFASAQELKVGDEYPGTLTPDTTHTYTFQSYDGFYVYGFANQISVDVVVKVLDPDGEQIAEFDSPARGPEPFQITPEKDGEYTITIEPFEGAEGDYIIRLVANEKKETDPEKLVDQMMTPFSSDDVPGATISVVKNGKLIFSKGYGMSNLTYGVKMTDETGMSIASVSKQFTAMAILLLQNQGKLSLDDDVRKHIPELQDFGTPITLLNMLNHTTGYREVLNFLPMAGWQFTDDMRRDELISIIQRQANLQNAPGSEYNYNNTTFMLLATVVERVSGQGWQEFMEENIFEPLGMDDTTVKTHQGQVIPNSSQGYAAAEEGGYRGVTDFASAYGASGVNSTAIDMTKWMLNYRDAKVGGAEAIELLTSRGILTNGDTTRYALGLGVREWRGQTLYTHNGGETSHRTYFGYFPEIESGLFFSSSNPSFSLGVWTDFAEAFFGEYLEREEEEEEGDAEEADSISAKPTPEQLDAIAGTYKFVGATLMIEYTVEDGTLFAQATSQPRFAVTPTSDSTFTFVGVTASVTFRYEEDGTVQSGTHHQGGDTPLEKIEVEAMTEEQLTEFVGRYYNAELETVYTLRIEEGKLMANHRKNEPFSLTHQENDDFTSAAWYMGQINFDRNPAGQIDGFMASNSRTRNVWFEKLD
;
A
#
# COMPACT_ATOMS: atom_id res chain seq x y z
N MET A 1 48.72 35.38 38.88
CA MET A 1 48.84 33.93 39.17
C MET A 1 48.03 33.62 40.42
N LYS A 2 46.80 33.13 40.24
CA LYS A 2 46.04 32.32 41.21
C LYS A 2 44.81 31.79 40.48
N LEU A 3 44.83 30.49 40.21
CA LEU A 3 43.82 29.70 39.55
C LEU A 3 42.58 29.54 40.45
N THR A 4 41.43 29.66 39.82
CA THR A 4 40.13 29.09 40.16
C THR A 4 40.17 27.57 39.99
N PHE A 5 39.53 26.82 40.89
CA PHE A 5 39.08 25.45 40.63
C PHE A 5 37.67 25.29 41.22
N SER A 6 36.69 25.14 40.32
CA SER A 6 35.33 24.72 40.63
C SER A 6 35.31 23.23 40.96
N LEU A 7 34.54 22.89 41.98
CA LEU A 7 34.20 21.51 42.33
C LEU A 7 33.00 21.09 41.46
N LEU A 8 33.20 20.10 40.59
CA LEU A 8 32.16 19.48 39.76
C LEU A 8 31.28 18.59 40.66
N LEU A 9 29.97 18.84 40.67
CA LEU A 9 28.97 18.00 41.32
C LEU A 9 28.56 16.91 40.31
N LEU A 10 28.89 15.66 40.59
CA LEU A 10 28.49 14.50 39.79
C LEU A 10 27.01 14.20 40.09
N VAL A 11 26.10 14.49 39.15
CA VAL A 11 24.71 14.03 39.20
C VAL A 11 24.66 12.69 38.47
N LEU A 12 24.58 11.59 39.24
CA LEU A 12 24.19 10.28 38.73
C LEU A 12 22.68 10.30 38.49
N LEU A 13 22.25 10.34 37.22
CA LEU A 13 20.90 9.94 36.83
C LEU A 13 20.79 8.43 37.04
N PHE A 14 20.08 8.00 38.08
CA PHE A 14 19.54 6.66 38.15
C PHE A 14 18.26 6.63 37.30
N ALA A 15 18.32 6.05 36.10
CA ALA A 15 17.11 5.54 35.46
C ALA A 15 16.57 4.43 36.38
N GLN A 16 15.36 4.60 36.92
CA GLN A 16 14.66 3.51 37.57
C GLN A 16 14.33 2.47 36.51
N PHE A 17 15.09 1.37 36.47
CA PHE A 17 14.63 0.16 35.80
C PHE A 17 13.38 -0.33 36.55
N ALA A 18 12.21 0.02 36.06
CA ALA A 18 11.00 -0.69 36.42
C ALA A 18 11.22 -2.16 36.04
N SER A 19 10.97 -3.10 36.95
CA SER A 19 11.05 -4.52 36.64
C SER A 19 10.04 -4.83 35.54
N ALA A 20 10.48 -5.48 34.46
CA ALA A 20 9.60 -5.88 33.37
C ALA A 20 8.41 -6.71 33.90
N GLN A 21 7.22 -6.45 33.37
CA GLN A 21 6.00 -7.14 33.78
C GLN A 21 5.77 -8.38 32.91
N GLU A 22 5.64 -9.55 33.53
CA GLU A 22 5.33 -10.79 32.80
C GLU A 22 3.89 -10.76 32.24
N LEU A 23 3.74 -10.90 30.92
CA LEU A 23 2.46 -11.09 30.26
C LEU A 23 2.03 -12.53 30.33
N LYS A 24 0.76 -12.73 30.67
CA LYS A 24 0.09 -14.01 30.64
C LYS A 24 -0.99 -13.98 29.57
N VAL A 25 -1.09 -15.09 28.83
CA VAL A 25 -2.10 -15.25 27.78
C VAL A 25 -3.49 -15.02 28.38
N GLY A 26 -4.24 -14.09 27.79
CA GLY A 26 -5.60 -13.75 28.16
C GLY A 26 -5.76 -12.61 29.17
N ASP A 27 -4.71 -12.25 29.90
CA ASP A 27 -4.73 -11.15 30.87
C ASP A 27 -4.55 -9.78 30.18
N GLU A 28 -5.17 -8.74 30.73
CA GLU A 28 -5.06 -7.35 30.26
C GLU A 28 -4.21 -6.51 31.21
N TYR A 29 -3.33 -5.69 30.63
CA TYR A 29 -2.37 -4.88 31.35
C TYR A 29 -2.50 -3.42 30.90
N PRO A 30 -3.19 -2.55 31.67
CA PRO A 30 -3.30 -1.14 31.36
C PRO A 30 -1.98 -0.42 31.62
N GLY A 31 -1.62 0.53 30.76
CA GLY A 31 -0.47 1.41 30.93
C GLY A 31 -0.78 2.84 30.53
N THR A 32 -0.05 3.79 31.11
CA THR A 32 -0.08 5.21 30.75
C THR A 32 1.33 5.63 30.35
N LEU A 33 1.51 6.10 29.12
CA LEU A 33 2.78 6.60 28.59
C LEU A 33 2.87 8.10 28.78
N THR A 34 4.08 8.59 29.04
CA THR A 34 4.50 9.99 28.86
C THR A 34 5.64 10.02 27.83
N PRO A 35 6.01 11.18 27.25
CA PRO A 35 6.91 11.26 26.09
C PRO A 35 8.23 10.49 26.25
N ASP A 36 8.76 10.40 27.48
CA ASP A 36 10.04 9.74 27.80
C ASP A 36 9.87 8.35 28.45
N THR A 37 8.67 7.74 28.35
CA THR A 37 8.36 6.48 29.04
C THR A 37 8.39 5.30 28.09
N THR A 38 9.24 4.32 28.39
CA THR A 38 9.18 2.98 27.81
C THR A 38 8.63 2.02 28.86
N HIS A 39 7.54 1.32 28.55
CA HIS A 39 7.06 0.21 29.37
C HIS A 39 7.60 -1.12 28.83
N THR A 40 8.09 -1.97 29.71
CA THR A 40 8.70 -3.26 29.35
C THR A 40 7.89 -4.42 29.91
N TYR A 41 7.61 -5.38 29.04
CA TYR A 41 6.89 -6.60 29.33
C TYR A 41 7.71 -7.81 28.90
N THR A 42 7.53 -8.97 29.54
CA THR A 42 8.19 -10.22 29.14
C THR A 42 7.20 -11.36 28.99
N PHE A 43 7.53 -12.34 28.17
CA PHE A 43 6.80 -13.61 28.11
C PHE A 43 7.75 -14.74 27.70
N GLN A 44 7.54 -15.94 28.22
CA GLN A 44 8.30 -17.12 27.83
C GLN A 44 7.72 -17.72 26.55
N SER A 45 8.54 -17.98 25.54
CA SER A 45 8.13 -18.67 24.32
C SER A 45 9.22 -19.61 23.81
N TYR A 46 8.92 -20.35 22.74
CA TYR A 46 9.74 -21.44 22.24
C TYR A 46 9.79 -21.45 20.73
N ASP A 47 10.88 -21.98 20.18
CA ASP A 47 11.04 -22.17 18.74
C ASP A 47 9.82 -22.87 18.11
N GLY A 48 9.34 -22.31 17.00
CA GLY A 48 8.18 -22.80 16.27
C GLY A 48 6.84 -22.53 16.94
N PHE A 49 6.77 -21.59 17.88
CA PHE A 49 5.50 -21.10 18.42
C PHE A 49 4.88 -20.03 17.52
N TYR A 50 3.58 -19.83 17.66
CA TYR A 50 2.82 -18.71 17.17
C TYR A 50 2.50 -17.81 18.35
N VAL A 51 2.91 -16.54 18.25
CA VAL A 51 2.65 -15.54 19.27
C VAL A 51 1.83 -14.42 18.64
N TYR A 52 0.70 -14.11 19.26
CA TYR A 52 -0.15 -13.00 18.88
C TYR A 52 -0.60 -12.23 20.11
N GLY A 53 -0.54 -10.90 20.01
CA GLY A 53 -1.13 -10.00 20.97
C GLY A 53 -1.39 -8.64 20.34
N PHE A 54 -1.83 -7.69 21.15
CA PHE A 54 -2.00 -6.32 20.71
C PHE A 54 -1.83 -5.34 21.87
N ALA A 55 -1.45 -4.11 21.54
CA ALA A 55 -1.59 -2.96 22.41
C ALA A 55 -2.78 -2.10 21.91
N ASN A 56 -3.88 -2.10 22.64
CA ASN A 56 -5.04 -1.27 22.34
C ASN A 56 -4.77 0.18 22.73
N GLN A 57 -4.57 1.02 21.72
CA GLN A 57 -4.30 2.45 21.82
C GLN A 57 -5.59 3.19 22.21
N ILE A 58 -5.73 3.56 23.50
CA ILE A 58 -6.94 4.22 24.04
C ILE A 58 -6.88 5.73 23.79
N SER A 59 -5.79 6.37 24.20
CA SER A 59 -5.58 7.81 23.98
C SER A 59 -4.16 8.19 23.56
N VAL A 60 -3.28 7.21 23.41
CA VAL A 60 -1.89 7.40 22.98
C VAL A 60 -1.58 6.49 21.81
N ASP A 61 -0.84 7.04 20.86
CA ASP A 61 -0.24 6.30 19.76
C ASP A 61 0.99 5.54 20.27
N VAL A 62 1.09 4.24 19.96
CA VAL A 62 2.13 3.38 20.53
C VAL A 62 2.96 2.69 19.46
N VAL A 63 4.26 2.63 19.71
CA VAL A 63 5.19 1.75 19.00
C VAL A 63 5.41 0.49 19.85
N VAL A 64 5.19 -0.68 19.26
CA VAL A 64 5.43 -1.98 19.90
C VAL A 64 6.68 -2.61 19.30
N LYS A 65 7.72 -2.80 20.11
CA LYS A 65 8.93 -3.54 19.67
C LYS A 65 9.02 -4.87 20.40
N VAL A 66 9.43 -5.90 19.68
CA VAL A 66 9.65 -7.25 20.22
C VAL A 66 11.12 -7.61 20.10
N LEU A 67 11.72 -8.00 21.22
CA LEU A 67 13.09 -8.44 21.32
C LEU A 67 13.14 -9.93 21.65
N ASP A 68 14.11 -10.62 21.07
CA ASP A 68 14.38 -12.02 21.32
C ASP A 68 15.10 -12.26 22.68
N PRO A 69 15.34 -13.52 23.06
CA PRO A 69 16.01 -13.84 24.33
C PRO A 69 17.45 -13.33 24.46
N ASP A 70 18.12 -12.97 23.36
CA ASP A 70 19.46 -12.38 23.36
C ASP A 70 19.42 -10.84 23.44
N GLY A 71 18.21 -10.25 23.40
CA GLY A 71 17.97 -8.81 23.44
C GLY A 71 18.05 -8.13 22.08
N GLU A 72 17.99 -8.88 20.98
CA GLU A 72 17.93 -8.36 19.63
C GLU A 72 16.48 -8.02 19.24
N GLN A 73 16.24 -6.82 18.71
CA GLN A 73 14.93 -6.45 18.20
C GLN A 73 14.64 -7.24 16.92
N ILE A 74 13.59 -8.06 16.95
CA ILE A 74 13.18 -8.92 15.82
C ILE A 74 11.92 -8.41 15.11
N ALA A 75 11.17 -7.51 15.75
CA ALA A 75 9.98 -6.90 15.14
C ALA A 75 9.66 -5.54 15.76
N GLU A 76 9.03 -4.69 14.97
CA GLU A 76 8.46 -3.40 15.36
C GLU A 76 7.11 -3.22 14.67
N PHE A 77 6.12 -2.75 15.40
CA PHE A 77 4.74 -2.56 14.95
C PHE A 77 4.29 -1.15 15.31
N ASP A 78 3.84 -0.42 14.30
CA ASP A 78 3.46 0.99 14.36
C ASP A 78 2.37 1.23 13.28
N SER A 79 1.14 0.90 13.64
CA SER A 79 -0.08 1.08 12.86
C SER A 79 -0.80 2.35 13.34
N PRO A 80 -1.81 2.87 12.60
CA PRO A 80 -2.36 4.20 12.86
C PRO A 80 -2.75 4.47 14.33
N ALA A 81 -2.57 5.72 14.74
CA ALA A 81 -2.59 6.25 16.11
C ALA A 81 -3.69 5.85 17.11
N ARG A 82 -4.71 5.07 16.71
CA ARG A 82 -5.84 4.65 17.56
C ARG A 82 -6.40 3.28 17.14
N GLY A 83 -6.69 2.46 18.15
CA GLY A 83 -7.17 1.08 17.99
C GLY A 83 -6.14 0.02 18.41
N PRO A 84 -6.36 -1.27 18.11
CA PRO A 84 -5.38 -2.30 18.40
C PRO A 84 -4.14 -2.12 17.52
N GLU A 85 -2.96 -2.09 18.14
CA GLU A 85 -1.65 -2.30 17.53
C GLU A 85 -1.30 -3.80 17.62
N PRO A 86 -1.63 -4.62 16.62
CA PRO A 86 -1.38 -6.06 16.68
C PRO A 86 0.10 -6.35 16.50
N PHE A 87 0.65 -7.19 17.39
CA PHE A 87 1.96 -7.80 17.19
C PHE A 87 1.80 -9.30 16.97
N GLN A 88 2.48 -9.81 15.95
CA GLN A 88 2.51 -11.24 15.63
C GLN A 88 3.93 -11.65 15.28
N ILE A 89 4.46 -12.66 15.97
CA ILE A 89 5.78 -13.23 15.68
C ILE A 89 5.72 -14.76 15.66
N THR A 90 6.68 -15.36 14.96
CA THR A 90 7.02 -16.78 15.07
C THR A 90 8.39 -16.87 15.74
N PRO A 91 8.48 -17.17 17.04
CA PRO A 91 9.76 -17.32 17.73
C PRO A 91 10.65 -18.37 17.07
N GLU A 92 11.94 -18.04 16.93
CA GLU A 92 12.99 -18.93 16.41
C GLU A 92 13.94 -19.43 17.51
N LYS A 93 13.76 -18.95 18.75
CA LYS A 93 14.60 -19.28 19.90
C LYS A 93 13.75 -19.61 21.10
N ASP A 94 14.24 -20.54 21.91
CA ASP A 94 13.67 -20.81 23.23
C ASP A 94 14.12 -19.75 24.22
N GLY A 95 13.18 -19.13 24.93
CA GLY A 95 13.53 -18.22 26.02
C GLY A 95 12.50 -17.14 26.35
N GLU A 96 12.98 -16.15 27.10
CA GLU A 96 12.18 -14.98 27.49
C GLU A 96 12.25 -13.92 26.41
N TYR A 97 11.12 -13.64 25.77
CA TYR A 97 10.98 -12.53 24.85
C TYR A 97 10.58 -11.27 25.60
N THR A 98 11.02 -10.12 25.10
CA THR A 98 10.70 -8.81 25.69
C THR A 98 9.85 -8.00 24.72
N ILE A 99 8.78 -7.38 25.21
CA ILE A 99 8.01 -6.38 24.48
C ILE A 99 8.26 -5.02 25.13
N THR A 100 8.56 -4.02 24.31
CA THR A 100 8.58 -2.63 24.74
C THR A 100 7.45 -1.87 24.08
N ILE A 101 6.82 -1.00 24.88
CA ILE A 101 5.76 -0.09 24.45
C ILE A 101 6.25 1.33 24.68
N GLU A 102 6.31 2.11 23.60
CA GLU A 102 6.85 3.47 23.56
C GLU A 102 5.83 4.41 22.91
N PRO A 103 5.80 5.70 23.27
CA PRO A 103 4.91 6.66 22.62
C PRO A 103 5.44 7.03 21.23
N PHE A 104 4.58 6.98 20.21
CA PHE A 104 4.90 7.52 18.89
C PHE A 104 5.03 9.06 18.97
N GLU A 105 6.09 9.63 18.39
CA GLU A 105 6.38 11.07 18.36
C GLU A 105 6.25 11.80 19.73
N GLY A 106 6.55 11.11 20.83
CA GLY A 106 6.46 11.68 22.18
C GLY A 106 5.02 11.96 22.63
N ALA A 107 4.04 11.21 22.13
CA ALA A 107 2.66 11.29 22.59
C ALA A 107 2.50 10.90 24.08
N GLU A 108 1.37 11.31 24.68
CA GLU A 108 1.02 10.98 26.07
C GLU A 108 -0.40 10.39 26.11
N GLY A 109 -0.62 9.38 26.95
CA GLY A 109 -1.94 8.84 27.21
C GLY A 109 -1.96 7.36 27.55
N ASP A 110 -3.15 6.76 27.45
CA ASP A 110 -3.42 5.42 27.95
C ASP A 110 -3.49 4.35 26.86
N TYR A 111 -3.08 3.14 27.19
CA TYR A 111 -3.19 1.94 26.37
C TYR A 111 -3.48 0.69 27.22
N ILE A 112 -3.89 -0.41 26.58
CA ILE A 112 -4.01 -1.74 27.21
C ILE A 112 -3.25 -2.76 26.36
N ILE A 113 -2.23 -3.43 26.92
CA ILE A 113 -1.57 -4.55 26.24
C ILE A 113 -2.17 -5.89 26.66
N ARG A 114 -2.30 -6.79 25.68
CA ARG A 114 -2.79 -8.15 25.86
C ARG A 114 -2.01 -9.13 25.01
N LEU A 115 -1.50 -10.18 25.64
CA LEU A 115 -1.02 -11.38 24.95
C LEU A 115 -2.21 -12.31 24.73
N VAL A 116 -2.52 -12.65 23.47
CA VAL A 116 -3.72 -13.41 23.10
C VAL A 116 -3.40 -14.87 22.82
N ALA A 117 -2.29 -15.14 22.13
CA ALA A 117 -1.81 -16.48 21.83
C ALA A 117 -0.30 -16.56 22.06
N ASN A 118 0.13 -17.69 22.61
CA ASN A 118 1.53 -18.10 22.74
C ASN A 118 1.51 -19.63 22.84
N GLU A 119 1.47 -20.25 21.68
CA GLU A 119 1.19 -21.68 21.54
C GLU A 119 1.95 -22.23 20.34
N LYS A 120 2.06 -23.55 20.22
CA LYS A 120 2.77 -24.16 19.11
C LYS A 120 2.12 -23.76 17.78
N LYS A 121 2.92 -23.37 16.77
CA LYS A 121 2.42 -23.11 15.42
C LYS A 121 1.75 -24.38 14.87
N GLU A 122 0.52 -24.24 14.40
CA GLU A 122 -0.24 -25.38 13.86
C GLU A 122 0.38 -25.86 12.55
N THR A 123 0.46 -27.19 12.39
CA THR A 123 1.02 -27.81 11.18
C THR A 123 -0.07 -28.38 10.27
N ASP A 124 -1.30 -28.51 10.77
CA ASP A 124 -2.45 -28.81 9.93
C ASP A 124 -2.88 -27.50 9.23
N PRO A 125 -3.03 -27.49 7.89
CA PRO A 125 -3.28 -26.24 7.17
C PRO A 125 -4.55 -25.51 7.59
N GLU A 126 -5.65 -26.24 7.85
CA GLU A 126 -6.92 -25.63 8.24
C GLU A 126 -6.81 -25.01 9.65
N LYS A 127 -6.14 -25.71 10.57
CA LYS A 127 -5.89 -25.17 11.92
C LYS A 127 -4.91 -24.02 11.93
N LEU A 128 -3.93 -24.00 11.03
CA LEU A 128 -3.03 -22.86 10.88
C LEU A 128 -3.81 -21.62 10.45
N VAL A 129 -4.75 -21.76 9.51
CA VAL A 129 -5.64 -20.64 9.16
C VAL A 129 -6.44 -20.20 10.39
N ASP A 130 -7.07 -21.13 11.12
CA ASP A 130 -7.80 -20.79 12.35
C ASP A 130 -6.93 -20.03 13.36
N GLN A 131 -5.69 -20.47 13.56
CA GLN A 131 -4.71 -19.85 14.45
C GLN A 131 -4.32 -18.45 13.98
N MET A 132 -3.98 -18.27 12.70
CA MET A 132 -3.60 -16.97 12.14
C MET A 132 -4.78 -15.98 12.07
N MET A 133 -6.02 -16.49 12.09
CA MET A 133 -7.24 -15.68 12.13
C MET A 133 -7.73 -15.38 13.56
N THR A 134 -6.94 -15.69 14.58
CA THR A 134 -7.18 -15.27 15.99
C THR A 134 -7.48 -13.77 16.16
N PRO A 135 -6.86 -12.83 15.40
CA PRO A 135 -7.24 -11.40 15.46
C PRO A 135 -8.73 -11.12 15.16
N PHE A 136 -9.42 -12.06 14.52
CA PHE A 136 -10.83 -11.98 14.12
C PHE A 136 -11.77 -12.81 15.01
N SER A 137 -11.29 -13.24 16.18
CA SER A 137 -12.02 -14.16 17.07
C SER A 137 -13.05 -13.49 17.98
N SER A 138 -12.99 -12.17 18.16
CA SER A 138 -13.92 -11.41 19.00
C SER A 138 -15.18 -10.95 18.26
N ASP A 139 -16.22 -10.62 19.01
CA ASP A 139 -17.52 -10.21 18.47
C ASP A 139 -17.59 -8.69 18.13
N ASP A 140 -16.46 -7.97 18.21
CA ASP A 140 -16.33 -6.52 18.03
C ASP A 140 -15.34 -6.10 16.93
N VAL A 141 -14.84 -7.07 16.14
CA VAL A 141 -13.92 -6.84 15.02
C VAL A 141 -14.59 -7.09 13.67
N PRO A 142 -14.35 -6.23 12.65
CA PRO A 142 -14.84 -6.49 11.30
C PRO A 142 -14.24 -7.77 10.75
N GLY A 143 -15.02 -8.49 9.98
CA GLY A 143 -14.71 -9.85 9.58
C GLY A 143 -13.92 -9.99 8.29
N ALA A 144 -13.47 -11.22 8.05
CA ALA A 144 -12.83 -11.67 6.83
C ALA A 144 -13.32 -13.07 6.43
N THR A 145 -13.23 -13.39 5.15
CA THR A 145 -13.56 -14.71 4.59
C THR A 145 -12.36 -15.26 3.84
N ILE A 146 -12.17 -16.57 3.91
CA ILE A 146 -11.07 -17.28 3.24
C ILE A 146 -11.65 -18.50 2.52
N SER A 147 -11.15 -18.78 1.32
CA SER A 147 -11.40 -20.03 0.59
C SER A 147 -10.13 -20.54 -0.07
N VAL A 148 -9.99 -21.87 -0.12
CA VAL A 148 -8.84 -22.58 -0.69
C VAL A 148 -9.34 -23.64 -1.66
N VAL A 149 -8.84 -23.57 -2.89
CA VAL A 149 -8.97 -24.61 -3.89
C VAL A 149 -7.67 -25.40 -3.95
N LYS A 150 -7.74 -26.72 -3.87
CA LYS A 150 -6.60 -27.62 -4.05
C LYS A 150 -6.95 -28.73 -5.01
N ASN A 151 -6.10 -28.96 -6.02
CA ASN A 151 -6.33 -29.96 -7.07
C ASN A 151 -7.74 -29.87 -7.68
N GLY A 152 -8.16 -28.64 -7.99
CA GLY A 152 -9.43 -28.37 -8.64
C GLY A 152 -10.67 -28.50 -7.77
N LYS A 153 -10.52 -28.58 -6.44
CA LYS A 153 -11.63 -28.74 -5.48
C LYS A 153 -11.54 -27.72 -4.35
N LEU A 154 -12.68 -27.17 -3.94
CA LEU A 154 -12.78 -26.42 -2.70
C LEU A 154 -12.50 -27.36 -1.51
N ILE A 155 -11.45 -27.08 -0.75
CA ILE A 155 -11.06 -27.89 0.42
C ILE A 155 -11.28 -27.16 1.74
N PHE A 156 -11.26 -25.83 1.73
CA PHE A 156 -11.44 -25.00 2.93
C PHE A 156 -12.21 -23.73 2.57
N SER A 157 -13.16 -23.35 3.40
CA SER A 157 -13.97 -22.13 3.26
C SER A 157 -14.50 -21.72 4.63
N LYS A 158 -14.22 -20.49 5.07
CA LYS A 158 -14.63 -20.02 6.41
C LYS A 158 -14.71 -18.50 6.51
N GLY A 159 -15.64 -18.02 7.32
CA GLY A 159 -15.74 -16.63 7.76
C GLY A 159 -15.29 -16.44 9.21
N TYR A 160 -14.67 -15.30 9.50
CA TYR A 160 -14.18 -14.88 10.81
C TYR A 160 -14.65 -13.46 11.12
N GLY A 161 -14.82 -13.13 12.40
CA GLY A 161 -15.29 -11.81 12.85
C GLY A 161 -16.73 -11.50 12.43
N MET A 162 -17.03 -10.21 12.29
CA MET A 162 -18.38 -9.71 12.04
C MET A 162 -18.55 -9.09 10.65
N SER A 163 -19.62 -9.45 9.94
CA SER A 163 -20.07 -8.73 8.74
C SER A 163 -20.80 -7.44 9.09
N ASN A 164 -21.37 -7.37 10.29
CA ASN A 164 -21.98 -6.16 10.81
C ASN A 164 -21.82 -6.02 12.33
N LEU A 165 -20.98 -5.08 12.77
CA LEU A 165 -20.74 -4.76 14.18
C LEU A 165 -21.97 -4.16 14.87
N THR A 166 -22.74 -3.32 14.17
CA THR A 166 -23.92 -2.64 14.76
C THR A 166 -25.00 -3.64 15.17
N TYR A 167 -25.18 -4.68 14.37
CA TYR A 167 -26.23 -5.69 14.57
C TYR A 167 -25.69 -7.02 15.11
N GLY A 168 -24.38 -7.16 15.33
CA GLY A 168 -23.75 -8.40 15.77
C GLY A 168 -23.93 -9.56 14.77
N VAL A 169 -23.88 -9.26 13.47
CA VAL A 169 -24.02 -10.28 12.42
C VAL A 169 -22.64 -10.84 12.10
N LYS A 170 -22.51 -12.16 12.28
CA LYS A 170 -21.26 -12.88 12.03
C LYS A 170 -20.93 -12.94 10.54
N MET A 171 -19.64 -12.91 10.24
CA MET A 171 -19.14 -13.18 8.91
C MET A 171 -19.29 -14.68 8.59
N THR A 172 -19.76 -14.97 7.38
CA THR A 172 -19.78 -16.33 6.81
C THR A 172 -19.03 -16.32 5.49
N ASP A 173 -18.61 -17.48 4.99
CA ASP A 173 -18.02 -17.63 3.66
C ASP A 173 -18.98 -17.34 2.50
N GLU A 174 -20.28 -17.27 2.79
CA GLU A 174 -21.36 -16.82 1.90
C GLU A 174 -21.63 -15.30 2.01
N THR A 175 -20.96 -14.56 2.90
CA THR A 175 -21.17 -13.11 3.01
C THR A 175 -20.52 -12.38 1.84
N GLY A 176 -21.28 -11.52 1.16
CA GLY A 176 -20.80 -10.74 0.02
C GLY A 176 -19.95 -9.54 0.44
N MET A 177 -18.79 -9.36 -0.18
CA MET A 177 -17.90 -8.21 0.07
C MET A 177 -17.40 -7.63 -1.26
N SER A 178 -17.03 -6.34 -1.24
CA SER A 178 -16.31 -5.77 -2.38
C SER A 178 -14.99 -6.50 -2.55
N ILE A 179 -14.72 -7.02 -3.76
CA ILE A 179 -13.42 -7.62 -4.08
C ILE A 179 -12.43 -6.58 -4.62
N ALA A 180 -12.80 -5.30 -4.57
CA ALA A 180 -11.99 -4.17 -4.98
C ALA A 180 -11.38 -4.40 -6.38
N SER A 181 -10.08 -4.14 -6.54
CA SER A 181 -9.38 -4.27 -7.82
C SER A 181 -9.29 -5.69 -8.41
N VAL A 182 -9.64 -6.75 -7.66
CA VAL A 182 -9.80 -8.09 -8.27
C VAL A 182 -10.90 -8.08 -9.35
N SER A 183 -11.85 -7.14 -9.25
CA SER A 183 -12.90 -6.86 -10.26
C SER A 183 -12.34 -6.67 -11.68
N LYS A 184 -11.09 -6.23 -11.84
CA LYS A 184 -10.48 -5.94 -13.15
C LYS A 184 -10.40 -7.18 -14.06
N GLN A 185 -10.24 -8.37 -13.47
CA GLN A 185 -10.21 -9.62 -14.21
C GLN A 185 -11.53 -9.88 -14.93
N PHE A 186 -12.64 -9.56 -14.27
CA PHE A 186 -13.98 -9.69 -14.83
C PHE A 186 -14.22 -8.67 -15.96
N THR A 187 -13.73 -7.44 -15.80
CA THR A 187 -13.78 -6.42 -16.86
C THR A 187 -12.96 -6.81 -18.08
N ALA A 188 -11.77 -7.38 -17.88
CA ALA A 188 -10.96 -7.91 -18.97
C ALA A 188 -11.68 -9.04 -19.71
N MET A 189 -12.27 -9.98 -18.97
CA MET A 189 -13.08 -11.05 -19.56
C MET A 189 -14.28 -10.51 -20.35
N ALA A 190 -14.97 -9.48 -19.86
CA ALA A 190 -16.08 -8.85 -20.58
C ALA A 190 -15.65 -8.30 -21.95
N ILE A 191 -14.50 -7.63 -22.02
CA ILE A 191 -13.92 -7.15 -23.29
C ILE A 191 -13.56 -8.33 -24.21
N LEU A 192 -12.92 -9.38 -23.68
CA LEU A 192 -12.56 -10.56 -24.45
C LEU A 192 -13.78 -11.33 -24.98
N LEU A 193 -14.87 -11.39 -24.22
CA LEU A 193 -16.14 -11.97 -24.70
C LEU A 193 -16.70 -11.19 -25.88
N LEU A 194 -16.67 -9.85 -25.83
CA LEU A 194 -17.09 -9.01 -26.96
C LEU A 194 -16.15 -9.14 -28.17
N GLN A 195 -14.85 -9.33 -27.94
CA GLN A 195 -13.89 -9.64 -29.00
C GLN A 195 -14.22 -10.99 -29.67
N ASN A 196 -14.48 -12.03 -28.87
CA ASN A 196 -14.85 -13.36 -29.39
C ASN A 196 -16.15 -13.33 -30.20
N GLN A 197 -17.06 -12.42 -29.87
CA GLN A 197 -18.28 -12.15 -30.63
C GLN A 197 -18.03 -11.33 -31.92
N GLY A 198 -16.80 -10.89 -32.18
CA GLY A 198 -16.42 -10.06 -33.31
C GLY A 198 -16.94 -8.62 -33.23
N LYS A 199 -17.34 -8.15 -32.04
CA LYS A 199 -17.95 -6.82 -31.84
C LYS A 199 -16.90 -5.71 -31.65
N LEU A 200 -15.72 -6.05 -31.15
CA LEU A 200 -14.59 -5.14 -30.99
C LEU A 200 -13.26 -5.86 -31.26
N SER A 201 -12.18 -5.10 -31.38
CA SER A 201 -10.80 -5.63 -31.39
C SER A 201 -10.01 -5.01 -30.24
N LEU A 202 -9.09 -5.77 -29.63
CA LEU A 202 -8.13 -5.22 -28.67
C LEU A 202 -7.24 -4.12 -29.27
N ASP A 203 -7.04 -4.11 -30.59
CA ASP A 203 -6.30 -3.08 -31.33
C ASP A 203 -7.14 -1.83 -31.65
N ASP A 204 -8.45 -1.84 -31.35
CA ASP A 204 -9.28 -0.66 -31.57
C ASP A 204 -8.79 0.50 -30.69
N ASP A 205 -8.64 1.68 -31.30
CA ASP A 205 -8.54 2.93 -30.56
C ASP A 205 -9.81 3.09 -29.71
N VAL A 206 -9.65 3.37 -28.41
CA VAL A 206 -10.76 3.60 -27.47
C VAL A 206 -11.76 4.64 -27.98
N ARG A 207 -11.30 5.64 -28.75
CA ARG A 207 -12.16 6.70 -29.32
C ARG A 207 -13.16 6.19 -30.35
N LYS A 208 -12.94 4.99 -30.92
CA LYS A 208 -13.95 4.30 -31.75
C LYS A 208 -15.22 3.99 -30.94
N HIS A 209 -15.06 3.73 -29.64
CA HIS A 209 -16.13 3.35 -28.72
C HIS A 209 -16.55 4.51 -27.80
N ILE A 210 -15.64 5.43 -27.51
CA ILE A 210 -15.86 6.64 -26.71
C ILE A 210 -15.34 7.88 -27.45
N PRO A 211 -16.06 8.37 -28.49
CA PRO A 211 -15.61 9.48 -29.34
C PRO A 211 -15.48 10.83 -28.62
N GLU A 212 -16.01 10.94 -27.40
CA GLU A 212 -15.89 12.13 -26.56
C GLU A 212 -14.48 12.35 -26.00
N LEU A 213 -13.65 11.31 -25.95
CA LEU A 213 -12.29 11.40 -25.42
C LEU A 213 -11.38 12.24 -26.34
N GLN A 214 -10.44 12.95 -25.72
CA GLN A 214 -9.50 13.83 -26.41
C GLN A 214 -8.61 13.06 -27.40
N ASP A 215 -8.35 13.68 -28.54
CA ASP A 215 -7.34 13.22 -29.49
C ASP A 215 -5.93 13.65 -29.03
N PHE A 216 -5.13 12.70 -28.58
CA PHE A 216 -3.73 12.95 -28.20
C PHE A 216 -2.76 12.81 -29.39
N GLY A 217 -3.28 12.63 -30.61
CA GLY A 217 -2.48 12.44 -31.83
C GLY A 217 -1.85 11.06 -31.98
N THR A 218 -2.02 10.17 -30.99
CA THR A 218 -1.60 8.77 -31.01
C THR A 218 -2.76 7.89 -30.53
N PRO A 219 -3.08 6.77 -31.22
CA PRO A 219 -4.13 5.86 -30.77
C PRO A 219 -3.83 5.25 -29.40
N ILE A 220 -4.85 5.14 -28.56
CA ILE A 220 -4.79 4.42 -27.28
C ILE A 220 -5.70 3.21 -27.43
N THR A 221 -5.11 2.01 -27.50
CA THR A 221 -5.89 0.80 -27.80
C THR A 221 -6.56 0.21 -26.55
N LEU A 222 -7.58 -0.63 -26.76
CA LEU A 222 -8.18 -1.40 -25.65
C LEU A 222 -7.14 -2.32 -24.97
N LEU A 223 -6.16 -2.83 -25.73
CA LEU A 223 -5.01 -3.55 -25.16
C LEU A 223 -4.19 -2.67 -24.21
N ASN A 224 -3.88 -1.42 -24.60
CA ASN A 224 -3.18 -0.48 -23.72
C ASN A 224 -3.96 -0.22 -22.42
N MET A 225 -5.29 -0.18 -22.49
CA MET A 225 -6.15 0.03 -21.33
C MET A 225 -6.12 -1.15 -20.37
N LEU A 226 -6.18 -2.38 -20.88
CA LEU A 226 -6.21 -3.61 -20.10
C LEU A 226 -4.89 -3.95 -19.42
N ASN A 227 -3.77 -3.54 -20.01
CA ASN A 227 -2.43 -3.78 -19.47
C ASN A 227 -1.77 -2.54 -18.80
N HIS A 228 -2.55 -1.49 -18.56
CA HIS A 228 -2.11 -0.26 -17.87
C HIS A 228 -0.98 0.52 -18.56
N THR A 229 -1.00 0.62 -19.89
CA THR A 229 0.04 1.30 -20.69
C THR A 229 -0.49 2.51 -21.48
N THR A 230 -1.48 3.25 -20.97
CA THR A 230 -2.17 4.30 -21.76
C THR A 230 -1.56 5.69 -21.68
N GLY A 231 -0.98 6.06 -20.54
CA GLY A 231 -0.60 7.45 -20.24
C GLY A 231 -1.76 8.35 -19.77
N TYR A 232 -2.97 7.82 -19.55
CA TYR A 232 -4.07 8.59 -18.94
C TYR A 232 -3.77 9.01 -17.49
N ARG A 233 -4.40 10.08 -16.98
CA ARG A 233 -4.38 10.41 -15.54
C ARG A 233 -5.02 9.26 -14.75
N GLU A 234 -4.45 8.93 -13.60
CA GLU A 234 -5.05 7.96 -12.67
C GLU A 234 -6.07 8.68 -11.79
N VAL A 235 -7.36 8.36 -11.93
CA VAL A 235 -8.46 9.15 -11.37
C VAL A 235 -8.49 9.15 -9.83
N LEU A 236 -8.10 8.06 -9.18
CA LEU A 236 -8.09 7.95 -7.71
C LEU A 236 -6.97 8.78 -7.06
N ASN A 237 -5.90 9.04 -7.81
CA ASN A 237 -4.80 9.92 -7.42
C ASN A 237 -4.99 11.36 -7.92
N PHE A 238 -5.79 11.55 -8.97
CA PHE A 238 -6.00 12.84 -9.62
C PHE A 238 -7.14 13.65 -9.02
N LEU A 239 -8.30 13.04 -8.79
CA LEU A 239 -9.47 13.74 -8.22
C LEU A 239 -9.25 14.32 -6.81
N PRO A 240 -8.48 13.68 -5.90
CA PRO A 240 -8.18 14.25 -4.60
C PRO A 240 -7.40 15.58 -4.67
N MET A 241 -6.68 15.85 -5.77
CA MET A 241 -6.08 17.16 -6.01
C MET A 241 -7.15 18.27 -6.08
N ALA A 242 -8.39 17.95 -6.46
CA ALA A 242 -9.56 18.84 -6.41
C ALA A 242 -10.48 18.61 -5.19
N GLY A 243 -10.01 17.85 -4.22
CA GLY A 243 -10.70 17.54 -2.97
C GLY A 243 -11.94 16.67 -3.11
N TRP A 244 -11.93 15.77 -4.08
CA TRP A 244 -12.84 14.64 -4.08
C TRP A 244 -12.44 13.64 -3.00
N GLN A 245 -13.45 13.09 -2.33
CA GLN A 245 -13.30 12.02 -1.35
C GLN A 245 -13.71 10.69 -2.00
N PHE A 246 -13.13 9.58 -1.55
CA PHE A 246 -13.50 8.24 -2.05
C PHE A 246 -14.95 7.84 -1.73
N THR A 247 -15.63 8.59 -0.85
CA THR A 247 -17.05 8.43 -0.54
C THR A 247 -17.96 9.23 -1.47
N ASP A 248 -17.42 10.14 -2.28
CA ASP A 248 -18.21 10.91 -3.23
C ASP A 248 -18.81 9.97 -4.30
N ASP A 249 -19.89 10.42 -4.94
CA ASP A 249 -20.49 9.75 -6.08
C ASP A 249 -20.14 10.52 -7.35
N MET A 250 -19.73 9.80 -8.39
CA MET A 250 -19.33 10.34 -9.68
C MET A 250 -20.11 9.63 -10.79
N ARG A 251 -20.75 10.41 -11.65
CA ARG A 251 -21.43 9.85 -12.82
C ARG A 251 -20.41 9.49 -13.91
N ARG A 252 -20.77 8.55 -14.79
CA ARG A 252 -19.88 8.11 -15.86
C ARG A 252 -19.54 9.23 -16.86
N ASP A 253 -20.50 10.09 -17.18
CA ASP A 253 -20.30 11.25 -18.06
C ASP A 253 -19.39 12.31 -17.44
N GLU A 254 -19.39 12.45 -16.12
CA GLU A 254 -18.47 13.32 -15.40
C GLU A 254 -17.03 12.80 -15.48
N LEU A 255 -16.80 11.50 -15.29
CA LEU A 255 -15.49 10.88 -15.53
C LEU A 255 -15.00 11.16 -16.95
N ILE A 256 -15.83 10.89 -17.96
CA ILE A 256 -15.48 11.11 -19.37
C ILE A 256 -15.13 12.58 -19.60
N SER A 257 -15.92 13.51 -19.05
CA SER A 257 -15.67 14.94 -19.16
C SER A 257 -14.34 15.35 -18.52
N ILE A 258 -13.96 14.76 -17.39
CA ILE A 258 -12.67 15.04 -16.73
C ILE A 258 -11.51 14.55 -17.61
N ILE A 259 -11.59 13.33 -18.11
CA ILE A 259 -10.55 12.76 -19.00
C ILE A 259 -10.48 13.53 -20.33
N GLN A 260 -11.61 13.98 -20.85
CA GLN A 260 -11.69 14.80 -22.06
C GLN A 260 -10.93 16.13 -21.91
N ARG A 261 -10.77 16.67 -20.70
CA ARG A 261 -10.00 17.90 -20.46
C ARG A 261 -8.51 17.64 -20.27
N GLN A 262 -8.06 16.39 -20.15
CA GLN A 262 -6.64 16.07 -19.96
C GLN A 262 -5.83 16.61 -21.14
N ALA A 263 -4.92 17.55 -20.89
CA ALA A 263 -4.24 18.24 -21.98
C ALA A 263 -3.21 17.34 -22.69
N ASN A 264 -2.49 16.52 -21.92
CA ASN A 264 -1.41 15.67 -22.41
C ASN A 264 -1.43 14.30 -21.72
N LEU A 265 -0.96 13.26 -22.42
CA LEU A 265 -0.62 11.99 -21.78
C LEU A 265 0.63 12.14 -20.91
N GLN A 266 0.68 11.34 -19.84
CA GLN A 266 1.84 11.29 -18.94
C GLN A 266 3.06 10.64 -19.62
N ASN A 267 2.80 9.73 -20.56
CA ASN A 267 3.77 8.96 -21.32
C ASN A 267 3.11 8.49 -22.63
N ALA A 268 3.92 8.06 -23.59
CA ALA A 268 3.39 7.51 -24.84
C ALA A 268 2.65 6.18 -24.59
N PRO A 269 1.56 5.88 -25.32
CA PRO A 269 0.88 4.58 -25.20
C PRO A 269 1.83 3.41 -25.48
N GLY A 270 1.82 2.41 -24.60
CA GLY A 270 2.69 1.24 -24.65
C GLY A 270 4.12 1.44 -24.12
N SER A 271 4.55 2.66 -23.79
CA SER A 271 5.95 2.91 -23.42
C SER A 271 6.29 2.52 -21.99
N GLU A 272 5.32 2.55 -21.09
CA GLU A 272 5.50 2.32 -19.66
C GLU A 272 4.24 1.69 -19.06
N TYR A 273 4.42 0.80 -18.08
CA TYR A 273 3.35 0.34 -17.21
C TYR A 273 3.11 1.35 -16.08
N ASN A 274 1.87 1.83 -15.96
CA ASN A 274 1.43 2.69 -14.84
C ASN A 274 0.00 2.30 -14.46
N TYR A 275 -0.16 1.61 -13.32
CA TYR A 275 -1.44 1.08 -12.86
C TYR A 275 -2.53 2.15 -12.83
N ASN A 276 -3.64 1.92 -13.53
CA ASN A 276 -4.61 2.96 -13.79
C ASN A 276 -6.08 2.52 -13.68
N ASN A 277 -6.83 3.05 -12.71
CA ASN A 277 -8.26 2.71 -12.56
C ASN A 277 -9.14 3.38 -13.61
N THR A 278 -8.73 4.55 -14.12
CA THR A 278 -9.43 5.29 -15.18
C THR A 278 -9.66 4.41 -16.40
N THR A 279 -8.68 3.58 -16.78
CA THR A 279 -8.78 2.73 -17.96
C THR A 279 -9.86 1.67 -17.79
N PHE A 280 -9.89 0.97 -16.65
CA PHE A 280 -10.88 -0.06 -16.37
C PHE A 280 -12.30 0.50 -16.19
N MET A 281 -12.40 1.70 -15.62
CA MET A 281 -13.64 2.47 -15.55
C MET A 281 -14.18 2.82 -16.94
N LEU A 282 -13.32 3.23 -17.88
CA LEU A 282 -13.70 3.45 -19.28
C LEU A 282 -14.01 2.15 -20.03
N LEU A 283 -13.31 1.05 -19.73
CA LEU A 283 -13.60 -0.26 -20.35
C LEU A 283 -15.01 -0.75 -20.01
N ALA A 284 -15.52 -0.47 -18.81
CA ALA A 284 -16.93 -0.72 -18.51
C ALA A 284 -17.87 0.06 -19.44
N THR A 285 -17.55 1.32 -19.76
CA THR A 285 -18.30 2.11 -20.75
C THR A 285 -18.21 1.53 -22.16
N VAL A 286 -17.04 1.01 -22.54
CA VAL A 286 -16.88 0.31 -23.84
C VAL A 286 -17.81 -0.90 -23.89
N VAL A 287 -17.85 -1.72 -22.83
CA VAL A 287 -18.76 -2.87 -22.76
C VAL A 287 -20.22 -2.43 -22.87
N GLU A 288 -20.66 -1.42 -22.12
CA GLU A 288 -22.03 -0.91 -22.18
C GLU A 288 -22.40 -0.43 -23.59
N ARG A 289 -21.52 0.33 -24.25
CA ARG A 289 -21.78 0.89 -25.58
C ARG A 289 -21.76 -0.16 -26.69
N VAL A 290 -20.85 -1.12 -26.61
CA VAL A 290 -20.68 -2.17 -27.64
C VAL A 290 -21.75 -3.25 -27.49
N SER A 291 -22.14 -3.60 -26.27
CA SER A 291 -23.19 -4.59 -26.00
C SER A 291 -24.59 -4.03 -26.13
N GLY A 292 -24.79 -2.76 -25.76
CA GLY A 292 -26.11 -2.14 -25.57
C GLY A 292 -26.79 -2.51 -24.24
N GLN A 293 -26.10 -3.20 -23.34
CA GLN A 293 -26.60 -3.62 -22.02
C GLN A 293 -26.01 -2.74 -20.92
N GLY A 294 -26.70 -2.65 -19.78
CA GLY A 294 -26.13 -2.03 -18.59
C GLY A 294 -24.96 -2.86 -18.05
N TRP A 295 -23.97 -2.22 -17.40
CA TRP A 295 -22.79 -2.94 -16.90
C TRP A 295 -23.14 -4.14 -16.01
N GLN A 296 -24.00 -3.94 -15.01
CA GLN A 296 -24.40 -5.02 -14.10
C GLN A 296 -25.07 -6.19 -14.85
N GLU A 297 -26.03 -5.90 -15.73
CA GLU A 297 -26.76 -6.90 -16.52
C GLU A 297 -25.81 -7.71 -17.42
N PHE A 298 -24.87 -7.04 -18.10
CA PHE A 298 -23.88 -7.73 -18.92
C PHE A 298 -23.05 -8.71 -18.11
N MET A 299 -22.56 -8.30 -16.93
CA MET A 299 -21.73 -9.13 -16.06
C MET A 299 -22.50 -10.34 -15.52
N GLU A 300 -23.74 -10.14 -15.09
CA GLU A 300 -24.64 -11.19 -14.61
C GLU A 300 -24.87 -12.25 -15.70
N GLU A 301 -25.36 -11.85 -16.88
CA GLU A 301 -25.74 -12.78 -17.94
C GLU A 301 -24.55 -13.50 -18.61
N ASN A 302 -23.41 -12.81 -18.76
CA ASN A 302 -22.31 -13.29 -19.60
C ASN A 302 -21.17 -13.91 -18.80
N ILE A 303 -21.09 -13.67 -17.49
CA ILE A 303 -19.98 -14.15 -16.65
C ILE A 303 -20.49 -14.84 -15.39
N PHE A 304 -21.29 -14.18 -14.56
CA PHE A 304 -21.67 -14.73 -13.25
C PHE A 304 -22.62 -15.92 -13.38
N GLU A 305 -23.75 -15.80 -14.07
CA GLU A 305 -24.71 -16.89 -14.26
C GLU A 305 -24.08 -18.11 -14.97
N PRO A 306 -23.30 -17.95 -16.06
CA PRO A 306 -22.64 -19.08 -16.70
C PRO A 306 -21.66 -19.81 -15.79
N LEU A 307 -21.00 -19.11 -14.84
CA LEU A 307 -20.13 -19.74 -13.84
C LEU A 307 -20.91 -20.27 -12.62
N GLY A 308 -22.18 -19.90 -12.48
CA GLY A 308 -23.01 -20.19 -11.32
C GLY A 308 -22.59 -19.38 -10.09
N MET A 309 -22.08 -18.16 -10.29
CA MET A 309 -21.72 -17.23 -9.21
C MET A 309 -22.97 -16.46 -8.74
N ASP A 310 -23.88 -17.18 -8.10
CA ASP A 310 -25.25 -16.74 -7.80
C ASP A 310 -25.33 -15.63 -6.74
N ASP A 311 -24.28 -15.46 -5.93
CA ASP A 311 -24.17 -14.45 -4.86
C ASP A 311 -23.19 -13.33 -5.25
N THR A 312 -22.94 -13.16 -6.55
CA THR A 312 -22.05 -12.15 -7.10
C THR A 312 -22.82 -11.12 -7.93
N THR A 313 -22.57 -9.84 -7.68
CA THR A 313 -23.17 -8.73 -8.44
C THR A 313 -22.20 -7.55 -8.56
N VAL A 314 -22.62 -6.47 -9.22
CA VAL A 314 -21.85 -5.24 -9.30
C VAL A 314 -22.56 -4.09 -8.61
N LYS A 315 -21.84 -3.42 -7.70
CA LYS A 315 -22.20 -2.12 -7.16
C LYS A 315 -21.87 -1.04 -8.18
N THR A 316 -22.89 -0.33 -8.68
CA THR A 316 -22.78 0.69 -9.75
C THR A 316 -23.00 2.12 -9.25
N HIS A 317 -23.56 2.29 -8.05
CA HIS A 317 -23.78 3.61 -7.45
C HIS A 317 -23.73 3.55 -5.91
N GLN A 318 -23.54 4.70 -5.28
CA GLN A 318 -23.58 4.79 -3.83
C GLN A 318 -24.97 4.48 -3.29
N GLY A 319 -25.04 3.78 -2.16
CA GLY A 319 -26.30 3.38 -1.52
C GLY A 319 -27.07 2.23 -2.19
N GLN A 320 -26.53 1.59 -3.24
CA GLN A 320 -27.12 0.37 -3.79
C GLN A 320 -27.22 -0.72 -2.71
N VAL A 321 -28.40 -1.31 -2.57
CA VAL A 321 -28.67 -2.37 -1.60
C VAL A 321 -28.27 -3.71 -2.21
N ILE A 322 -27.28 -4.37 -1.59
CA ILE A 322 -26.84 -5.72 -1.94
C ILE A 322 -27.20 -6.64 -0.76
N PRO A 323 -28.13 -7.58 -0.93
CA PRO A 323 -28.47 -8.55 0.13
C PRO A 323 -27.25 -9.34 0.59
N ASN A 324 -27.23 -9.71 1.87
CA ASN A 324 -26.16 -10.50 2.48
C ASN A 324 -24.73 -9.93 2.30
N SER A 325 -24.60 -8.61 2.07
CA SER A 325 -23.29 -7.96 1.97
C SER A 325 -22.82 -7.40 3.31
N SER A 326 -21.52 -7.50 3.56
CA SER A 326 -20.86 -6.92 4.72
C SER A 326 -20.90 -5.39 4.70
N GLN A 327 -20.99 -4.79 5.88
CA GLN A 327 -20.66 -3.38 6.07
C GLN A 327 -19.14 -3.21 6.02
N GLY A 328 -18.66 -2.15 5.39
CA GLY A 328 -17.25 -1.77 5.40
C GLY A 328 -16.90 -0.92 6.63
N TYR A 329 -15.72 -1.14 7.21
CA TYR A 329 -15.23 -0.43 8.40
C TYR A 329 -13.86 0.19 8.20
N ALA A 330 -13.53 1.16 9.02
CA ALA A 330 -12.19 1.73 9.21
C ALA A 330 -11.99 2.03 10.69
N ALA A 331 -10.75 2.23 11.13
CA ALA A 331 -10.49 2.70 12.48
C ALA A 331 -11.19 4.05 12.73
N ALA A 332 -11.78 4.20 13.91
CA ALA A 332 -12.33 5.46 14.37
C ALA A 332 -11.27 6.26 15.14
N GLU A 333 -11.29 7.58 15.01
CA GLU A 333 -10.55 8.46 15.94
C GLU A 333 -11.00 8.22 17.39
N GLU A 334 -12.21 7.71 17.57
CA GLU A 334 -12.79 7.19 18.81
C GLU A 334 -11.95 6.22 19.66
N GLY A 335 -11.11 5.46 18.97
CA GLY A 335 -10.91 4.04 19.27
C GLY A 335 -12.05 3.18 18.68
N GLY A 336 -11.76 1.91 18.37
CA GLY A 336 -12.71 1.00 17.73
C GLY A 336 -12.90 1.26 16.22
N TYR A 337 -14.11 1.00 15.71
CA TYR A 337 -14.40 1.04 14.27
C TYR A 337 -15.57 1.97 13.93
N ARG A 338 -15.46 2.67 12.80
CA ARG A 338 -16.53 3.44 12.17
C ARG A 338 -16.92 2.82 10.83
N GLY A 339 -18.21 2.90 10.50
CA GLY A 339 -18.70 2.50 9.18
C GLY A 339 -18.20 3.44 8.09
N VAL A 340 -17.76 2.89 6.97
CA VAL A 340 -17.29 3.62 5.78
C VAL A 340 -17.83 2.98 4.51
N THR A 341 -17.77 3.71 3.41
CA THR A 341 -18.21 3.25 2.09
C THR A 341 -17.08 3.38 1.09
N ASP A 342 -16.90 2.36 0.25
CA ASP A 342 -15.97 2.42 -0.87
C ASP A 342 -16.52 3.24 -2.04
N PHE A 343 -15.64 3.58 -2.99
CA PHE A 343 -15.96 4.41 -4.14
C PHE A 343 -16.76 3.64 -5.21
N ALA A 344 -18.09 3.60 -5.06
CA ALA A 344 -18.98 2.81 -5.92
C ALA A 344 -18.88 3.18 -7.41
N SER A 345 -18.55 4.43 -7.71
CA SER A 345 -18.39 4.92 -9.08
C SER A 345 -17.17 4.35 -9.81
N ALA A 346 -16.29 3.61 -9.10
CA ALA A 346 -15.15 2.91 -9.68
C ALA A 346 -15.51 1.62 -10.43
N TYR A 347 -16.80 1.31 -10.64
CA TYR A 347 -17.20 0.09 -11.34
C TYR A 347 -16.47 -0.06 -12.69
N GLY A 348 -16.07 -1.31 -12.99
CA GLY A 348 -15.10 -1.64 -14.04
C GLY A 348 -13.69 -1.80 -13.50
N ALA A 349 -13.21 -0.86 -12.69
CA ALA A 349 -11.95 -0.99 -11.95
C ALA A 349 -12.11 -1.68 -10.59
N SER A 350 -13.30 -1.53 -10.00
CA SER A 350 -13.77 -2.13 -8.75
C SER A 350 -15.25 -2.52 -8.93
N GLY A 351 -15.99 -2.62 -7.82
CA GLY A 351 -17.45 -2.68 -7.80
C GLY A 351 -18.03 -4.09 -7.80
N VAL A 352 -17.27 -5.13 -8.17
CA VAL A 352 -17.76 -6.50 -8.00
C VAL A 352 -17.87 -6.80 -6.51
N ASN A 353 -19.05 -7.25 -6.10
CA ASN A 353 -19.34 -7.75 -4.75
C ASN A 353 -19.57 -9.25 -4.87
N SER A 354 -18.78 -10.05 -4.15
CA SER A 354 -18.74 -11.50 -4.29
C SER A 354 -18.52 -12.19 -2.95
N THR A 355 -18.76 -13.49 -2.90
CA THR A 355 -18.48 -14.37 -1.75
C THR A 355 -17.19 -15.15 -1.95
N ALA A 356 -16.66 -15.74 -0.88
CA ALA A 356 -15.49 -16.62 -0.96
C ALA A 356 -15.81 -17.88 -1.81
N ILE A 357 -17.03 -18.40 -1.66
CA ILE A 357 -17.50 -19.55 -2.44
C ILE A 357 -17.55 -19.23 -3.94
N ASP A 358 -18.13 -18.10 -4.33
CA ASP A 358 -18.24 -17.72 -5.75
C ASP A 358 -16.89 -17.46 -6.40
N MET A 359 -15.95 -16.87 -5.66
CA MET A 359 -14.61 -16.64 -6.20
C MET A 359 -13.84 -17.92 -6.49
N THR A 360 -14.20 -19.05 -5.87
CA THR A 360 -13.65 -20.36 -6.28
C THR A 360 -14.13 -20.80 -7.66
N LYS A 361 -15.35 -20.42 -8.06
CA LYS A 361 -15.89 -20.70 -9.40
C LYS A 361 -15.18 -19.86 -10.46
N TRP A 362 -14.90 -18.59 -10.16
CA TRP A 362 -14.04 -17.75 -10.99
C TRP A 362 -12.63 -18.32 -11.12
N MET A 363 -12.03 -18.75 -10.02
CA MET A 363 -10.70 -19.37 -9.99
C MET A 363 -10.62 -20.60 -10.90
N LEU A 364 -11.62 -21.49 -10.82
CA LEU A 364 -11.67 -22.70 -11.66
C LEU A 364 -11.96 -22.40 -13.13
N ASN A 365 -12.44 -21.21 -13.48
CA ASN A 365 -12.61 -20.81 -14.88
C ASN A 365 -11.26 -20.73 -15.62
N TYR A 366 -10.14 -20.46 -14.94
CA TYR A 366 -8.81 -20.52 -15.56
C TYR A 366 -8.45 -21.92 -16.05
N ARG A 367 -8.95 -22.98 -15.40
CA ARG A 367 -8.77 -24.36 -15.83
C ARG A 367 -9.81 -24.78 -16.85
N ASP A 368 -11.08 -24.56 -16.51
CA ASP A 368 -12.22 -25.11 -17.26
C ASP A 368 -12.53 -24.30 -18.52
N ALA A 369 -12.08 -23.05 -18.58
CA ALA A 369 -12.33 -22.09 -19.65
C ALA A 369 -13.83 -22.01 -20.04
N LYS A 370 -14.71 -22.18 -19.04
CA LYS A 370 -16.17 -22.24 -19.23
C LYS A 370 -16.72 -20.94 -19.79
N VAL A 371 -16.22 -19.81 -19.27
CA VAL A 371 -16.47 -18.46 -19.79
C VAL A 371 -15.23 -18.00 -20.54
N GLY A 372 -15.43 -17.53 -21.78
CA GLY A 372 -14.38 -17.02 -22.66
C GLY A 372 -13.72 -18.07 -23.56
N GLY A 373 -13.62 -19.34 -23.12
CA GLY A 373 -12.89 -20.37 -23.83
C GLY A 373 -11.36 -20.21 -23.71
N ALA A 374 -10.62 -21.21 -24.20
CA ALA A 374 -9.17 -21.28 -24.01
C ALA A 374 -8.41 -20.06 -24.56
N GLU A 375 -8.84 -19.53 -25.72
CA GLU A 375 -8.24 -18.35 -26.35
C GLU A 375 -8.38 -17.10 -25.47
N ALA A 376 -9.53 -16.89 -24.82
CA ALA A 376 -9.69 -15.77 -23.91
C ALA A 376 -8.86 -15.94 -22.63
N ILE A 377 -8.73 -17.16 -22.10
CA ILE A 377 -7.89 -17.42 -20.91
C ILE A 377 -6.41 -17.19 -21.24
N GLU A 378 -5.95 -17.64 -22.42
CA GLU A 378 -4.59 -17.40 -22.90
C GLU A 378 -4.30 -15.91 -23.03
N LEU A 379 -5.21 -15.13 -23.62
CA LEU A 379 -5.08 -13.68 -23.70
C LEU A 379 -5.12 -13.02 -22.32
N LEU A 380 -6.06 -13.42 -21.45
CA LEU A 380 -6.24 -12.87 -20.11
C LEU A 380 -4.94 -12.97 -19.30
N THR A 381 -4.21 -14.06 -19.46
CA THR A 381 -2.98 -14.40 -18.72
C THR A 381 -1.68 -14.05 -19.46
N SER A 382 -1.78 -13.48 -20.67
CA SER A 382 -0.62 -13.06 -21.45
C SER A 382 -0.08 -11.71 -20.94
N ARG A 383 1.18 -11.71 -20.49
CA ARG A 383 1.86 -10.50 -19.99
C ARG A 383 2.03 -9.46 -21.09
N GLY A 384 1.81 -8.19 -20.75
CA GLY A 384 1.97 -7.07 -21.66
C GLY A 384 3.43 -6.87 -22.07
N ILE A 385 3.65 -6.50 -23.34
CA ILE A 385 4.95 -6.16 -23.90
C ILE A 385 4.98 -4.65 -24.16
N LEU A 386 5.98 -3.96 -23.61
CA LEU A 386 6.19 -2.54 -23.82
C LEU A 386 6.80 -2.26 -25.20
N THR A 387 6.72 -1.02 -25.67
CA THR A 387 7.24 -0.64 -27.00
C THR A 387 8.76 -0.81 -27.13
N ASN A 388 9.50 -0.89 -26.02
CA ASN A 388 10.93 -1.18 -26.01
C ASN A 388 11.26 -2.69 -26.07
N GLY A 389 10.25 -3.56 -26.02
CA GLY A 389 10.39 -5.02 -26.01
C GLY A 389 10.35 -5.67 -24.63
N ASP A 390 10.32 -4.89 -23.54
CA ASP A 390 10.29 -5.41 -22.18
C ASP A 390 8.95 -6.06 -21.87
N THR A 391 8.99 -7.17 -21.13
CA THR A 391 7.78 -7.86 -20.67
C THR A 391 7.42 -7.38 -19.26
N THR A 392 6.20 -6.86 -19.11
CA THR A 392 5.67 -6.44 -17.81
C THR A 392 5.30 -7.64 -16.94
N ARG A 393 5.10 -7.43 -15.63
CA ARG A 393 4.55 -8.45 -14.72
C ARG A 393 3.01 -8.50 -14.72
N TYR A 394 2.36 -7.76 -15.61
CA TYR A 394 0.90 -7.58 -15.64
C TYR A 394 0.34 -8.06 -16.99
N ALA A 395 -0.77 -8.78 -16.94
CA ALA A 395 -1.52 -9.28 -18.09
C ALA A 395 -2.79 -8.43 -18.31
N LEU A 396 -3.94 -9.03 -18.61
CA LEU A 396 -5.18 -8.28 -18.78
C LEU A 396 -5.99 -8.31 -17.48
N GLY A 397 -5.78 -7.32 -16.62
CA GLY A 397 -6.51 -7.21 -15.35
C GLY A 397 -5.99 -8.06 -14.19
N LEU A 398 -4.84 -8.73 -14.35
CA LEU A 398 -4.14 -9.47 -13.29
C LEU A 398 -2.62 -9.46 -13.46
N GLY A 399 -1.90 -9.70 -12.38
CA GLY A 399 -0.48 -10.02 -12.38
C GLY A 399 -0.23 -11.48 -12.77
N VAL A 400 0.86 -11.71 -13.48
CA VAL A 400 1.37 -13.04 -13.80
C VAL A 400 2.87 -13.05 -13.49
N ARG A 401 3.25 -13.88 -12.52
CA ARG A 401 4.63 -13.97 -12.02
C ARG A 401 4.99 -15.40 -11.67
N GLU A 402 6.28 -15.67 -11.57
CA GLU A 402 6.78 -16.89 -10.95
C GLU A 402 6.91 -16.69 -9.45
N TRP A 403 6.56 -17.70 -8.66
CA TRP A 403 6.79 -17.76 -7.22
C TRP A 403 7.05 -19.21 -6.81
N ARG A 404 8.25 -19.46 -6.24
CA ARG A 404 8.69 -20.77 -5.74
C ARG A 404 8.45 -21.91 -6.73
N GLY A 405 8.93 -21.72 -7.97
CA GLY A 405 8.84 -22.70 -9.06
C GLY A 405 7.47 -22.85 -9.72
N GLN A 406 6.49 -22.03 -9.35
CA GLN A 406 5.13 -22.08 -9.90
C GLN A 406 4.75 -20.75 -10.56
N THR A 407 4.01 -20.82 -11.67
CA THR A 407 3.34 -19.65 -12.21
C THR A 407 2.18 -19.27 -11.30
N LEU A 408 2.04 -17.98 -11.00
CA LEU A 408 1.01 -17.42 -10.14
C LEU A 408 0.23 -16.34 -10.88
N TYR A 409 -1.05 -16.59 -11.08
CA TYR A 409 -2.06 -15.62 -11.50
C TYR A 409 -2.59 -14.92 -10.25
N THR A 410 -2.39 -13.61 -10.12
CA THR A 410 -2.70 -12.92 -8.87
C THR A 410 -3.20 -11.50 -9.08
N HIS A 411 -4.08 -11.04 -8.21
CA HIS A 411 -4.40 -9.62 -8.07
C HIS A 411 -4.80 -9.32 -6.62
N ASN A 412 -4.35 -8.18 -6.11
CA ASN A 412 -4.73 -7.67 -4.80
C ASN A 412 -5.80 -6.59 -4.92
N GLY A 413 -6.72 -6.52 -3.98
CA GLY A 413 -7.78 -5.52 -3.90
C GLY A 413 -7.61 -4.66 -2.65
N GLY A 414 -7.79 -3.36 -2.80
CA GLY A 414 -7.82 -2.42 -1.68
C GLY A 414 -8.73 -1.24 -1.99
N GLU A 415 -9.63 -0.95 -1.05
CA GLU A 415 -10.49 0.25 -1.04
C GLU A 415 -10.44 0.92 0.34
N THR A 416 -11.34 1.86 0.61
CA THR A 416 -11.43 2.53 1.92
C THR A 416 -11.68 1.53 3.04
N SER A 417 -12.47 0.49 2.78
CA SER A 417 -12.91 -0.47 3.80
C SER A 417 -12.52 -1.92 3.55
N HIS A 418 -12.35 -2.31 2.28
CA HIS A 418 -12.08 -3.69 1.93
C HIS A 418 -10.61 -3.96 1.55
N ARG A 419 -10.13 -5.15 1.89
CA ARG A 419 -8.87 -5.74 1.44
C ARG A 419 -9.15 -7.11 0.86
N THR A 420 -8.56 -7.44 -0.27
CA THR A 420 -8.79 -8.73 -0.94
C THR A 420 -7.50 -9.27 -1.54
N TYR A 421 -7.33 -10.58 -1.54
CA TYR A 421 -6.30 -11.29 -2.28
C TYR A 421 -6.95 -12.35 -3.16
N PHE A 422 -6.43 -12.47 -4.37
CA PHE A 422 -6.69 -13.58 -5.27
C PHE A 422 -5.35 -14.14 -5.77
N GLY A 423 -5.18 -15.45 -5.68
CA GLY A 423 -4.02 -16.17 -6.21
C GLY A 423 -4.42 -17.55 -6.75
N TYR A 424 -3.94 -17.90 -7.94
CA TYR A 424 -4.17 -19.18 -8.57
C TYR A 424 -2.89 -19.70 -9.25
N PHE A 425 -2.57 -20.95 -8.98
CA PHE A 425 -1.45 -21.70 -9.54
C PHE A 425 -2.01 -22.71 -10.56
N PRO A 426 -1.95 -22.40 -11.87
CA PRO A 426 -2.62 -23.20 -12.89
C PRO A 426 -2.02 -24.61 -13.03
N GLU A 427 -0.72 -24.79 -12.84
CA GLU A 427 -0.03 -26.08 -13.00
C GLU A 427 -0.47 -27.12 -11.97
N ILE A 428 -0.84 -26.67 -10.77
CA ILE A 428 -1.30 -27.53 -9.66
C ILE A 428 -2.79 -27.40 -9.39
N GLU A 429 -3.52 -26.69 -10.27
CA GLU A 429 -4.96 -26.45 -10.17
C GLU A 429 -5.42 -25.97 -8.77
N SER A 430 -4.64 -25.08 -8.15
CA SER A 430 -4.84 -24.72 -6.74
C SER A 430 -4.73 -23.21 -6.54
N GLY A 431 -5.38 -22.67 -5.50
CA GLY A 431 -5.37 -21.24 -5.26
C GLY A 431 -6.08 -20.82 -3.98
N LEU A 432 -5.91 -19.54 -3.66
CA LEU A 432 -6.42 -18.88 -2.46
C LEU A 432 -7.21 -17.65 -2.85
N PHE A 433 -8.35 -17.47 -2.20
CA PHE A 433 -9.06 -16.20 -2.19
C PHE A 433 -9.40 -15.83 -0.76
N PHE A 434 -9.18 -14.57 -0.41
CA PHE A 434 -9.68 -14.02 0.83
C PHE A 434 -10.02 -12.56 0.71
N SER A 435 -11.00 -12.12 1.50
CA SER A 435 -11.48 -10.74 1.53
C SER A 435 -11.81 -10.35 2.96
N SER A 436 -11.62 -9.08 3.29
CA SER A 436 -11.84 -8.52 4.62
C SER A 436 -12.54 -7.19 4.52
N SER A 437 -13.45 -6.94 5.45
CA SER A 437 -14.14 -5.66 5.68
C SER A 437 -13.36 -4.71 6.63
N ASN A 438 -12.11 -5.09 6.94
CA ASN A 438 -11.14 -4.31 7.70
C ASN A 438 -9.94 -3.92 6.81
N PRO A 439 -9.67 -2.62 6.58
CA PRO A 439 -8.58 -2.16 5.73
C PRO A 439 -7.19 -2.45 6.28
N SER A 440 -7.07 -2.76 7.57
CA SER A 440 -5.82 -3.14 8.23
C SER A 440 -5.50 -4.63 8.10
N PHE A 441 -6.34 -5.42 7.44
CA PHE A 441 -6.06 -6.83 7.22
C PHE A 441 -4.81 -7.02 6.33
N SER A 442 -3.79 -7.69 6.88
CA SER A 442 -2.55 -7.95 6.15
C SER A 442 -2.80 -8.95 5.02
N LEU A 443 -2.53 -8.52 3.79
CA LEU A 443 -2.56 -9.43 2.66
C LEU A 443 -1.38 -10.40 2.66
N GLY A 444 -0.33 -10.15 3.45
CA GLY A 444 0.90 -10.95 3.50
C GLY A 444 0.69 -12.40 3.93
N VAL A 445 -0.37 -12.69 4.69
CA VAL A 445 -0.74 -14.05 5.16
C VAL A 445 -0.94 -15.06 4.04
N TRP A 446 -1.09 -14.61 2.78
CA TRP A 446 -1.21 -15.51 1.63
C TRP A 446 -0.02 -16.45 1.48
N THR A 447 1.21 -16.04 1.84
CA THR A 447 2.40 -16.90 1.72
C THR A 447 2.36 -18.05 2.71
N ASP A 448 2.01 -17.78 3.97
CA ASP A 448 1.82 -18.81 4.99
C ASP A 448 0.72 -19.79 4.59
N PHE A 449 -0.41 -19.28 4.07
CA PHE A 449 -1.50 -20.13 3.58
C PHE A 449 -1.07 -20.96 2.37
N ALA A 450 -0.35 -20.37 1.41
CA ALA A 450 0.13 -21.09 0.25
C ALA A 450 1.14 -22.18 0.64
N GLU A 451 2.06 -21.88 1.56
CA GLU A 451 3.01 -22.86 2.07
C GLU A 451 2.30 -24.01 2.79
N ALA A 452 1.34 -23.69 3.66
CA ALA A 452 0.63 -24.71 4.41
C ALA A 452 -0.21 -25.62 3.51
N PHE A 453 -0.93 -25.05 2.54
CA PHE A 453 -1.82 -25.84 1.68
C PHE A 453 -1.12 -26.46 0.47
N PHE A 454 -0.04 -25.87 -0.04
CA PHE A 454 0.58 -26.27 -1.31
C PHE A 454 2.08 -26.50 -1.24
N GLY A 455 2.71 -26.42 -0.05
CA GLY A 455 4.16 -26.53 0.12
C GLY A 455 4.79 -27.77 -0.51
N GLU A 456 4.05 -28.87 -0.69
CA GLU A 456 4.57 -30.04 -1.40
C GLU A 456 4.84 -29.83 -2.90
N TYR A 457 4.28 -28.77 -3.49
CA TYR A 457 4.44 -28.38 -4.89
C TYR A 457 5.40 -27.20 -5.09
N LEU A 458 5.72 -26.49 -4.01
CA LEU A 458 6.55 -25.30 -4.06
C LEU A 458 8.01 -25.70 -3.93
N GLU A 459 8.86 -25.04 -4.71
CA GLU A 459 10.30 -25.09 -4.46
C GLU A 459 10.57 -24.57 -3.05
N ARG A 460 11.55 -25.16 -2.35
CA ARG A 460 11.99 -24.59 -1.08
C ARG A 460 12.55 -23.21 -1.36
N GLU A 461 12.32 -22.28 -0.44
CA GLU A 461 13.18 -21.11 -0.40
C GLU A 461 14.60 -21.65 -0.25
N GLU A 462 15.41 -21.48 -1.30
CA GLU A 462 16.84 -21.50 -1.10
C GLU A 462 17.08 -20.38 -0.09
N GLU A 463 17.60 -20.74 1.10
CA GLU A 463 18.41 -19.76 1.82
C GLU A 463 19.37 -19.27 0.74
N GLU A 464 19.25 -18.02 0.31
CA GLU A 464 20.32 -17.43 -0.48
C GLU A 464 21.56 -17.63 0.39
N GLU A 465 22.38 -18.64 0.08
CA GLU A 465 23.76 -18.67 0.52
C GLU A 465 24.25 -17.30 0.11
N GLU A 466 24.51 -16.44 1.10
CA GLU A 466 25.13 -15.13 0.91
C GLU A 466 26.25 -15.33 -0.09
N GLY A 467 25.97 -15.01 -1.36
CA GLY A 467 26.77 -15.54 -2.44
C GLY A 467 28.12 -14.87 -2.37
N ASP A 468 29.13 -15.59 -1.88
CA ASP A 468 30.56 -15.25 -1.82
C ASP A 468 30.83 -13.78 -2.19
N ALA A 469 30.34 -12.86 -1.35
CA ALA A 469 30.92 -11.55 -1.26
C ALA A 469 32.27 -11.83 -0.62
N GLU A 470 33.34 -11.70 -1.41
CA GLU A 470 34.72 -11.88 -0.95
C GLU A 470 34.84 -11.44 0.50
N GLU A 471 35.18 -12.40 1.36
CA GLU A 471 35.47 -12.27 2.79
C GLU A 471 36.47 -11.11 2.98
N ALA A 472 35.95 -9.89 3.03
CA ALA A 472 36.65 -8.70 3.47
C ALA A 472 36.52 -8.69 4.98
N ASP A 473 37.47 -9.39 5.60
CA ASP A 473 37.84 -9.35 7.01
C ASP A 473 37.67 -7.93 7.58
N SER A 474 36.49 -7.62 8.14
CA SER A 474 36.28 -6.42 8.94
C SER A 474 35.24 -6.68 10.02
N ILE A 475 35.71 -6.48 11.24
CA ILE A 475 34.99 -6.66 12.49
C ILE A 475 33.78 -5.70 12.48
N SER A 476 32.57 -6.26 12.51
CA SER A 476 31.31 -5.52 12.65
C SER A 476 31.37 -4.61 13.89
N ALA A 477 31.49 -3.31 13.64
CA ALA A 477 31.23 -2.27 14.60
C ALA A 477 29.95 -1.56 14.15
N LYS A 478 28.96 -1.46 15.03
CA LYS A 478 27.83 -0.55 14.84
C LYS A 478 28.37 0.88 14.63
N PRO A 479 27.74 1.71 13.78
CA PRO A 479 28.22 3.06 13.49
C PRO A 479 28.28 3.88 14.78
N THR A 480 29.33 4.69 14.95
CA THR A 480 29.40 5.65 16.06
C THR A 480 28.41 6.79 15.86
N PRO A 481 28.06 7.55 16.91
CA PRO A 481 27.25 8.76 16.76
C PRO A 481 27.81 9.73 15.71
N GLU A 482 29.13 9.91 15.66
CA GLU A 482 29.77 10.77 14.65
C GLU A 482 29.61 10.24 13.21
N GLN A 483 29.60 8.92 13.04
CA GLN A 483 29.36 8.26 11.75
C GLN A 483 27.89 8.40 11.32
N LEU A 484 26.95 8.24 12.24
CA LEU A 484 25.53 8.50 12.00
C LEU A 484 25.28 9.96 11.62
N ASP A 485 25.90 10.91 12.33
CA ASP A 485 25.81 12.34 12.02
C ASP A 485 26.39 12.65 10.64
N ALA A 486 27.48 11.97 10.24
CA ALA A 486 28.06 12.12 8.91
C ALA A 486 27.13 11.60 7.80
N ILE A 487 26.32 10.58 8.09
CA ILE A 487 25.29 10.06 7.18
C ILE A 487 24.07 11.00 7.11
N ALA A 488 23.64 11.58 8.23
CA ALA A 488 22.42 12.40 8.28
C ALA A 488 22.37 13.48 7.20
N GLY A 489 21.24 13.60 6.49
CA GLY A 489 20.99 14.58 5.45
C GLY A 489 20.09 14.06 4.33
N THR A 490 19.87 14.91 3.33
CA THR A 490 19.01 14.59 2.18
C THR A 490 19.83 14.01 1.05
N TYR A 491 19.34 12.93 0.44
CA TYR A 491 19.96 12.27 -0.70
C TYR A 491 18.98 12.21 -1.86
N LYS A 492 19.45 12.52 -3.06
CA LYS A 492 18.70 12.32 -4.31
C LYS A 492 19.09 11.00 -4.96
N PHE A 493 18.13 10.33 -5.60
CA PHE A 493 18.39 9.15 -6.42
C PHE A 493 18.94 9.58 -7.78
N VAL A 494 20.13 9.14 -8.14
CA VAL A 494 20.76 9.49 -9.42
C VAL A 494 19.92 8.93 -10.57
N GLY A 495 19.36 9.81 -11.39
CA GLY A 495 18.49 9.44 -12.52
C GLY A 495 17.00 9.35 -12.19
N ALA A 496 16.58 9.70 -10.97
CA ALA A 496 15.18 9.82 -10.57
C ALA A 496 14.92 11.15 -9.82
N THR A 497 13.66 11.59 -9.77
CA THR A 497 13.24 12.79 -9.02
C THR A 497 12.91 12.50 -7.56
N LEU A 498 13.20 11.28 -7.10
CA LEU A 498 12.96 10.86 -5.72
C LEU A 498 14.10 11.34 -4.82
N MET A 499 13.74 11.80 -3.62
CA MET A 499 14.68 12.11 -2.55
C MET A 499 14.33 11.31 -1.29
N ILE A 500 15.34 11.07 -0.48
CA ILE A 500 15.23 10.42 0.81
C ILE A 500 16.03 11.20 1.85
N GLU A 501 15.39 11.54 2.95
CA GLU A 501 16.02 12.20 4.08
C GLU A 501 16.41 11.16 5.12
N TYR A 502 17.66 11.23 5.58
CA TYR A 502 18.14 10.44 6.71
C TYR A 502 18.35 11.35 7.92
N THR A 503 17.69 11.02 9.03
CA THR A 503 17.76 11.78 10.29
C THR A 503 18.23 10.88 11.42
N VAL A 504 18.99 11.44 12.38
CA VAL A 504 19.46 10.71 13.56
C VAL A 504 18.67 11.19 14.77
N GLU A 505 18.07 10.25 15.48
CA GLU A 505 17.32 10.51 16.71
C GLU A 505 17.63 9.40 17.71
N ASP A 506 18.11 9.77 18.90
CA ASP A 506 18.53 8.87 19.97
C ASP A 506 19.48 7.73 19.53
N GLY A 507 20.39 8.04 18.60
CA GLY A 507 21.37 7.08 18.07
C GLY A 507 20.79 6.08 17.06
N THR A 508 19.54 6.27 16.65
CA THR A 508 18.88 5.51 15.58
C THR A 508 18.83 6.36 14.31
N LEU A 509 19.15 5.76 13.17
CA LEU A 509 19.00 6.39 11.86
C LEU A 509 17.58 6.12 11.37
N PHE A 510 16.90 7.16 10.93
CA PHE A 510 15.57 7.10 10.31
C PHE A 510 15.67 7.51 8.85
N ALA A 511 14.88 6.88 8.01
CA ALA A 511 14.76 7.20 6.60
C ALA A 511 13.34 7.67 6.28
N GLN A 512 13.23 8.74 5.50
CA GLN A 512 11.95 9.25 5.01
C GLN A 512 12.07 9.58 3.52
N ALA A 513 11.46 8.76 2.66
CA ALA A 513 11.32 9.08 1.26
C ALA A 513 10.23 10.14 1.05
N THR A 514 10.33 10.94 -0.01
CA THR A 514 9.34 11.98 -0.34
C THR A 514 7.91 11.41 -0.34
N SER A 515 7.02 12.03 0.44
CA SER A 515 5.60 11.63 0.58
C SER A 515 5.37 10.21 1.12
N GLN A 516 6.34 9.65 1.84
CA GLN A 516 6.19 8.40 2.60
C GLN A 516 6.32 8.67 4.11
N PRO A 517 5.77 7.78 4.95
CA PRO A 517 6.05 7.84 6.39
C PRO A 517 7.56 7.69 6.65
N ARG A 518 7.99 8.17 7.81
CA ARG A 518 9.37 8.01 8.30
C ARG A 518 9.48 6.64 8.97
N PHE A 519 10.57 5.92 8.75
CA PHE A 519 10.80 4.59 9.33
C PHE A 519 12.22 4.47 9.85
N ALA A 520 12.43 3.67 10.90
CA ALA A 520 13.76 3.34 11.39
C ALA A 520 14.51 2.43 10.38
N VAL A 521 15.83 2.64 10.26
CA VAL A 521 16.71 1.75 9.49
C VAL A 521 17.78 1.14 10.40
N THR A 522 18.03 -0.15 10.23
CA THR A 522 18.88 -0.93 11.15
C THR A 522 20.28 -1.10 10.58
N PRO A 523 21.35 -0.72 11.29
CA PRO A 523 22.71 -0.90 10.80
C PRO A 523 23.09 -2.38 10.76
N THR A 524 23.61 -2.83 9.62
CA THR A 524 24.27 -4.14 9.47
C THR A 524 25.80 -4.01 9.50
N SER A 525 26.32 -2.80 9.25
CA SER A 525 27.72 -2.42 9.42
C SER A 525 27.82 -0.95 9.84
N ASP A 526 29.03 -0.38 9.85
CA ASP A 526 29.26 1.05 10.08
C ASP A 526 28.79 1.97 8.93
N SER A 527 28.45 1.37 7.79
CA SER A 527 28.15 2.04 6.52
C SER A 527 26.89 1.51 5.82
N THR A 528 26.39 0.32 6.20
CA THR A 528 25.24 -0.33 5.56
C THR A 528 24.07 -0.46 6.54
N PHE A 529 22.87 -0.18 6.03
CA PHE A 529 21.61 -0.19 6.79
C PHE A 529 20.53 -0.94 6.02
N THR A 530 19.65 -1.62 6.74
CA THR A 530 18.48 -2.34 6.20
C THR A 530 17.20 -1.64 6.61
N PHE A 531 16.19 -1.68 5.74
CA PHE A 531 14.89 -1.09 6.00
C PHE A 531 13.98 -2.12 6.67
N VAL A 532 13.36 -1.75 7.80
CA VAL A 532 12.45 -2.65 8.52
C VAL A 532 11.18 -2.87 7.68
N GLY A 533 10.78 -4.13 7.48
CA GLY A 533 9.53 -4.49 6.80
C GLY A 533 9.57 -4.50 5.26
N VAL A 534 10.71 -4.17 4.63
CA VAL A 534 10.91 -4.27 3.17
C VAL A 534 12.28 -4.87 2.83
N THR A 535 12.36 -5.68 1.78
CA THR A 535 13.63 -6.23 1.28
C THR A 535 14.42 -5.14 0.53
N ALA A 536 14.99 -4.21 1.29
CA ALA A 536 15.85 -3.14 0.78
C ALA A 536 16.97 -2.84 1.77
N SER A 537 18.10 -2.35 1.25
CA SER A 537 19.20 -1.83 2.06
C SER A 537 19.82 -0.59 1.42
N VAL A 538 20.61 0.14 2.19
CA VAL A 538 21.41 1.27 1.71
C VAL A 538 22.84 1.15 2.22
N THR A 539 23.81 1.38 1.34
CA THR A 539 25.24 1.42 1.70
C THR A 539 25.77 2.82 1.45
N PHE A 540 26.23 3.50 2.50
CA PHE A 540 26.84 4.82 2.45
C PHE A 540 28.35 4.74 2.24
N ARG A 541 28.89 5.69 1.49
CA ARG A 541 30.32 5.77 1.21
C ARG A 541 30.95 6.91 2.01
N TYR A 542 31.82 6.55 2.95
CA TYR A 542 32.68 7.50 3.65
C TYR A 542 33.88 7.91 2.78
N GLU A 543 34.20 9.19 2.82
CA GLU A 543 35.42 9.76 2.25
C GLU A 543 36.59 9.67 3.26
N GLU A 544 37.82 9.93 2.82
CA GLU A 544 39.02 9.87 3.68
C GLU A 544 38.96 10.81 4.90
N ASP A 545 38.14 11.86 4.84
CA ASP A 545 37.93 12.83 5.93
C ASP A 545 36.77 12.46 6.88
N GLY A 546 36.12 11.32 6.65
CA GLY A 546 34.99 10.83 7.45
C GLY A 546 33.64 11.42 7.08
N THR A 547 33.54 12.25 6.04
CA THR A 547 32.25 12.73 5.53
C THR A 547 31.58 11.70 4.60
N VAL A 548 30.27 11.80 4.43
CA VAL A 548 29.51 11.00 3.45
C VAL A 548 28.90 11.92 2.41
N GLN A 549 29.19 11.66 1.12
CA GLN A 549 28.64 12.44 0.00
C GLN A 549 27.80 11.60 -0.95
N SER A 550 27.84 10.27 -0.81
CA SER A 550 27.13 9.34 -1.69
C SER A 550 26.76 8.05 -0.98
N GLY A 551 25.84 7.31 -1.59
CA GLY A 551 25.46 5.97 -1.17
C GLY A 551 24.90 5.16 -2.33
N THR A 552 24.50 3.92 -2.06
CA THR A 552 23.82 3.05 -3.02
C THR A 552 22.61 2.45 -2.34
N HIS A 553 21.43 2.62 -2.94
CA HIS A 553 20.18 1.99 -2.52
C HIS A 553 20.03 0.65 -3.24
N HIS A 554 19.78 -0.41 -2.50
CA HIS A 554 19.66 -1.78 -3.00
C HIS A 554 18.21 -2.25 -2.87
N GLN A 555 17.47 -2.29 -3.97
CA GLN A 555 16.08 -2.76 -3.98
C GLN A 555 15.67 -3.23 -5.38
N GLY A 556 15.83 -4.53 -5.66
CA GLY A 556 15.61 -5.08 -7.02
C GLY A 556 16.63 -4.59 -8.05
N GLY A 557 17.77 -4.06 -7.57
CA GLY A 557 18.88 -3.47 -8.33
C GLY A 557 19.59 -2.38 -7.51
N ASP A 558 20.74 -1.92 -7.98
CA ASP A 558 21.56 -0.89 -7.32
C ASP A 558 21.28 0.49 -7.93
N THR A 559 20.82 1.43 -7.09
CA THR A 559 20.58 2.83 -7.49
C THR A 559 21.50 3.77 -6.72
N PRO A 560 22.37 4.56 -7.40
CA PRO A 560 23.25 5.49 -6.71
C PRO A 560 22.47 6.64 -6.05
N LEU A 561 22.96 7.09 -4.90
CA LEU A 561 22.48 8.22 -4.14
C LEU A 561 23.57 9.31 -4.08
N GLU A 562 23.16 10.57 -4.22
CA GLU A 562 24.03 11.74 -4.02
C GLU A 562 23.47 12.58 -2.86
N LYS A 563 24.31 12.89 -1.86
CA LYS A 563 23.94 13.79 -0.77
C LYS A 563 23.83 15.20 -1.31
N ILE A 564 22.79 15.92 -0.88
CA ILE A 564 22.53 17.29 -1.28
C ILE A 564 22.29 18.16 -0.06
N GLU A 565 22.78 19.41 -0.11
CA GLU A 565 22.36 20.45 0.82
C GLU A 565 21.15 21.17 0.23
N VAL A 566 20.01 21.02 0.90
CA VAL A 566 18.78 21.75 0.57
C VAL A 566 18.79 23.05 1.37
N GLU A 567 19.23 24.15 0.75
CA GLU A 567 19.12 25.47 1.37
C GLU A 567 17.64 25.87 1.46
N ALA A 568 17.17 26.14 2.67
CA ALA A 568 15.82 26.66 2.86
C ALA A 568 15.71 28.07 2.24
N MET A 569 14.69 28.29 1.42
CA MET A 569 14.39 29.62 0.90
C MET A 569 14.01 30.58 2.03
N THR A 570 14.49 31.82 1.93
CA THR A 570 14.06 32.92 2.78
C THR A 570 12.60 33.30 2.49
N GLU A 571 11.93 33.94 3.45
CA GLU A 571 10.56 34.44 3.25
C GLU A 571 10.43 35.41 2.07
N GLU A 572 11.48 36.21 1.82
CA GLU A 572 11.55 37.10 0.66
C GLU A 572 11.55 36.31 -0.66
N GLN A 573 12.32 35.23 -0.75
CA GLN A 573 12.33 34.33 -1.92
C GLN A 573 10.98 33.61 -2.09
N LEU A 574 10.36 33.17 -0.99
CA LEU A 574 9.06 32.49 -1.03
C LEU A 574 7.93 33.38 -1.58
N THR A 575 8.08 34.70 -1.51
CA THR A 575 7.06 35.65 -1.98
C THR A 575 6.80 35.54 -3.48
N GLU A 576 7.77 35.07 -4.28
CA GLU A 576 7.61 34.89 -5.73
C GLU A 576 6.58 33.81 -6.10
N PHE A 577 6.41 32.80 -5.23
CA PHE A 577 5.49 31.67 -5.39
C PHE A 577 4.09 31.94 -4.82
N VAL A 578 3.90 33.06 -4.12
CA VAL A 578 2.58 33.44 -3.61
C VAL A 578 1.66 33.79 -4.77
N GLY A 579 0.42 33.29 -4.73
CA GLY A 579 -0.54 33.51 -5.80
C GLY A 579 -1.72 32.56 -5.75
N ARG A 580 -2.61 32.70 -6.73
CA ARG A 580 -3.69 31.75 -6.99
C ARG A 580 -3.33 30.94 -8.22
N TYR A 581 -3.58 29.64 -8.20
CA TYR A 581 -3.15 28.72 -9.23
C TYR A 581 -4.33 27.85 -9.65
N TYR A 582 -4.68 27.86 -10.93
CA TYR A 582 -5.85 27.17 -11.49
C TYR A 582 -5.43 25.98 -12.34
N ASN A 583 -6.08 24.84 -12.13
CA ASN A 583 -5.96 23.69 -13.01
C ASN A 583 -7.23 23.56 -13.86
N ALA A 584 -7.07 23.58 -15.17
CA ALA A 584 -8.18 23.47 -16.12
C ALA A 584 -8.74 22.05 -16.26
N GLU A 585 -7.92 21.01 -16.04
CA GLU A 585 -8.36 19.61 -16.17
C GLU A 585 -9.39 19.24 -15.09
N LEU A 586 -9.16 19.69 -13.85
CA LEU A 586 -9.97 19.45 -12.65
C LEU A 586 -10.90 20.62 -12.28
N GLU A 587 -10.76 21.75 -12.97
CA GLU A 587 -11.51 22.99 -12.69
C GLU A 587 -11.38 23.45 -11.22
N THR A 588 -10.16 23.37 -10.66
CA THR A 588 -9.88 23.71 -9.26
C THR A 588 -8.81 24.78 -9.08
N VAL A 589 -8.81 25.47 -7.92
CA VAL A 589 -7.89 26.55 -7.57
C VAL A 589 -7.21 26.29 -6.23
N TYR A 590 -5.88 26.41 -6.21
CA TYR A 590 -5.07 26.54 -5.00
C TYR A 590 -4.68 28.00 -4.76
N THR A 591 -4.56 28.39 -3.49
CA THR A 591 -3.97 29.68 -3.11
C THR A 591 -2.73 29.42 -2.28
N LEU A 592 -1.57 29.83 -2.79
CA LEU A 592 -0.31 29.73 -2.08
C LEU A 592 -0.07 31.01 -1.28
N ARG A 593 0.27 30.87 0.00
CA ARG A 593 0.48 31.98 0.94
C ARG A 593 1.65 31.66 1.85
N ILE A 594 2.28 32.69 2.39
CA ILE A 594 3.26 32.51 3.45
C ILE A 594 2.54 32.57 4.79
N GLU A 595 2.69 31.53 5.61
CA GLU A 595 2.18 31.46 6.97
C GLU A 595 3.29 30.90 7.86
N GLU A 596 3.60 31.59 8.95
CA GLU A 596 4.68 31.18 9.89
C GLU A 596 6.03 30.90 9.20
N GLY A 597 6.36 31.67 8.15
CA GLY A 597 7.60 31.53 7.38
C GLY A 597 7.63 30.35 6.40
N LYS A 598 6.52 29.61 6.25
CA LYS A 598 6.39 28.48 5.31
C LYS A 598 5.45 28.83 4.16
N LEU A 599 5.70 28.29 2.98
CA LEU A 599 4.79 28.38 1.85
C LEU A 599 3.67 27.35 2.00
N MET A 600 2.44 27.82 2.22
CA MET A 600 1.26 26.99 2.47
C MET A 600 0.35 26.95 1.24
N ALA A 601 -0.04 25.74 0.84
CA ALA A 601 -1.03 25.49 -0.19
C ALA A 601 -2.43 25.37 0.42
N ASN A 602 -3.32 26.29 0.07
CA ASN A 602 -4.71 26.31 0.54
C ASN A 602 -5.68 25.94 -0.58
N HIS A 603 -6.64 25.07 -0.29
CA HIS A 603 -7.69 24.65 -1.22
C HIS A 603 -9.05 24.69 -0.53
N ARG A 604 -10.14 24.83 -1.30
CA ARG A 604 -11.49 25.00 -0.73
C ARG A 604 -12.00 23.77 0.04
N LYS A 605 -11.60 22.57 -0.39
CA LYS A 605 -12.08 21.29 0.18
C LYS A 605 -11.01 20.49 0.91
N ASN A 606 -9.73 20.74 0.63
CA ASN A 606 -8.63 19.99 1.23
C ASN A 606 -8.08 20.80 2.39
N GLU A 607 -7.58 20.10 3.40
CA GLU A 607 -6.84 20.73 4.48
C GLU A 607 -5.59 21.44 3.93
N PRO A 608 -5.22 22.60 4.49
CA PRO A 608 -3.99 23.27 4.11
C PRO A 608 -2.76 22.40 4.38
N PHE A 609 -1.75 22.50 3.53
CA PHE A 609 -0.48 21.78 3.71
C PHE A 609 0.71 22.65 3.32
N SER A 610 1.86 22.40 3.95
CA SER A 610 3.11 23.13 3.67
C SER A 610 3.86 22.56 2.47
N LEU A 611 4.51 23.44 1.74
CA LEU A 611 5.45 23.12 0.68
C LEU A 611 6.88 23.29 1.20
N THR A 612 7.69 22.25 1.03
CA THR A 612 9.10 22.23 1.45
C THR A 612 9.99 22.35 0.22
N HIS A 613 10.73 23.45 0.13
CA HIS A 613 11.70 23.68 -0.95
C HIS A 613 12.73 22.54 -1.01
N GLN A 614 13.10 22.15 -2.23
CA GLN A 614 14.17 21.19 -2.51
C GLN A 614 15.33 21.91 -3.19
N GLU A 615 15.37 21.89 -4.53
CA GLU A 615 16.36 22.61 -5.31
C GLU A 615 15.66 23.46 -6.38
N ASN A 616 16.32 24.53 -6.81
CA ASN A 616 15.79 25.45 -7.82
C ASN A 616 14.40 26.00 -7.43
N ASP A 617 13.38 25.75 -8.24
CA ASP A 617 11.99 26.11 -7.97
C ASP A 617 11.13 24.85 -7.68
N ASP A 618 11.76 23.77 -7.18
CA ASP A 618 11.10 22.51 -6.86
C ASP A 618 10.76 22.40 -5.37
N PHE A 619 9.59 21.85 -5.10
CA PHE A 619 9.03 21.68 -3.77
C PHE A 619 8.42 20.29 -3.61
N THR A 620 8.34 19.85 -2.36
CA THR A 620 7.63 18.63 -1.97
C THR A 620 6.55 18.94 -0.95
N SER A 621 5.61 18.01 -0.76
CA SER A 621 4.62 18.12 0.32
C SER A 621 4.26 16.76 0.92
N ALA A 622 3.72 16.81 2.14
CA ALA A 622 3.14 15.65 2.81
C ALA A 622 1.74 15.28 2.27
N ALA A 623 1.12 16.12 1.43
CA ALA A 623 -0.14 15.79 0.80
C ALA A 623 0.09 14.71 -0.27
N TRP A 624 -0.32 13.48 0.02
CA TRP A 624 -0.09 12.31 -0.85
C TRP A 624 -0.59 12.47 -2.30
N TYR A 625 -1.61 13.31 -2.51
CA TYR A 625 -2.15 13.60 -3.84
C TYR A 625 -1.36 14.68 -4.60
N MET A 626 -0.49 15.44 -3.94
CA MET A 626 0.35 16.52 -4.49
C MET A 626 1.76 16.46 -3.87
N GLY A 627 2.44 15.32 -4.01
CA GLY A 627 3.71 15.06 -3.34
C GLY A 627 4.89 15.85 -3.91
N GLN A 628 4.89 16.12 -5.21
CA GLN A 628 5.93 16.88 -5.91
C GLN A 628 5.32 18.08 -6.64
N ILE A 629 5.96 19.24 -6.54
CA ILE A 629 5.53 20.50 -7.16
C ILE A 629 6.75 21.16 -7.80
N ASN A 630 6.74 21.34 -9.12
CA ASN A 630 7.81 21.96 -9.89
C ASN A 630 7.29 23.27 -10.47
N PHE A 631 7.77 24.42 -10.01
CA PHE A 631 7.32 25.70 -10.55
C PHE A 631 8.04 26.05 -11.85
N ASP A 632 7.29 26.59 -12.80
CA ASP A 632 7.84 27.08 -14.06
C ASP A 632 7.85 28.61 -14.08
N ARG A 633 8.92 29.16 -14.64
CA ARG A 633 9.08 30.59 -14.89
C ARG A 633 8.88 30.90 -16.37
N ASN A 634 8.17 31.99 -16.65
CA ASN A 634 8.04 32.54 -17.99
C ASN A 634 9.39 33.16 -18.45
N PRO A 635 9.53 33.55 -19.74
CA PRO A 635 10.77 34.16 -20.25
C PRO A 635 11.21 35.47 -19.57
N ALA A 636 10.33 36.11 -18.77
CA ALA A 636 10.67 37.28 -17.97
C ALA A 636 11.18 36.92 -16.55
N GLY A 637 11.29 35.63 -16.23
CA GLY A 637 11.75 35.11 -14.94
C GLY A 637 10.68 35.09 -13.85
N GLN A 638 9.41 35.30 -14.21
CA GLN A 638 8.29 35.30 -13.26
C GLN A 638 7.61 33.94 -13.22
N ILE A 639 7.18 33.49 -12.04
CA ILE A 639 6.41 32.25 -11.88
C ILE A 639 5.12 32.33 -12.70
N ASP A 640 4.94 31.40 -13.64
CA ASP A 640 3.78 31.30 -14.54
C ASP A 640 2.82 30.18 -14.11
N GLY A 641 3.30 29.24 -13.29
CA GLY A 641 2.51 28.12 -12.80
C GLY A 641 3.39 27.06 -12.15
N PHE A 642 2.81 25.89 -11.89
CA PHE A 642 3.56 24.72 -11.45
C PHE A 642 2.98 23.42 -12.00
N MET A 643 3.84 22.42 -12.15
CA MET A 643 3.47 21.04 -12.36
C MET A 643 3.35 20.32 -11.02
N ALA A 644 2.27 19.57 -10.84
CA ALA A 644 2.04 18.76 -9.66
C ALA A 644 2.06 17.27 -10.00
N SER A 645 2.71 16.47 -9.16
CA SER A 645 2.86 15.02 -9.35
C SER A 645 2.67 14.25 -8.04
N ASN A 646 2.26 12.99 -8.18
CA ASN A 646 2.22 11.96 -7.14
C ASN A 646 2.62 10.60 -7.75
N SER A 647 2.50 9.53 -6.98
CA SER A 647 2.97 8.19 -7.36
C SER A 647 2.43 7.65 -8.69
N ARG A 648 1.25 8.07 -9.16
CA ARG A 648 0.61 7.53 -10.38
C ARG A 648 0.15 8.61 -11.36
N THR A 649 0.06 9.86 -10.92
CA THR A 649 -0.35 11.01 -11.72
C THR A 649 0.74 12.07 -11.67
N ARG A 650 1.37 12.37 -12.80
CA ARG A 650 2.59 13.16 -12.98
C ARG A 650 2.37 14.35 -13.90
N ASN A 651 2.93 15.53 -13.63
CA ASN A 651 2.90 16.69 -14.53
C ASN A 651 1.48 17.23 -14.77
N VAL A 652 0.72 17.45 -13.69
CA VAL A 652 -0.58 18.14 -13.73
C VAL A 652 -0.33 19.65 -13.63
N TRP A 653 -0.69 20.41 -14.67
CA TRP A 653 -0.38 21.85 -14.73
C TRP A 653 -1.37 22.72 -13.95
N PHE A 654 -0.86 23.59 -13.09
CA PHE A 654 -1.60 24.65 -12.41
C PHE A 654 -1.07 26.01 -12.85
N GLU A 655 -1.86 26.74 -13.61
CA GLU A 655 -1.53 28.07 -14.15
C GLU A 655 -1.69 29.14 -13.07
N LYS A 656 -0.70 30.03 -12.91
CA LYS A 656 -0.82 31.18 -12.01
C LYS A 656 -1.85 32.17 -12.57
N LEU A 657 -2.82 32.52 -11.75
CA LEU A 657 -3.83 33.54 -12.07
C LEU A 657 -3.27 34.93 -11.77
N ASP A 658 -3.49 35.84 -12.72
CA ASP A 658 -3.18 37.28 -12.62
C ASP A 658 -3.79 37.98 -11.39
#